data_AF-A0AA93L6R0-F1
#
_entry.id   AF-A0AA93L6R0-F1
#
_cell.length_a   1.000
_cell.length_b   1.000
_cell.length_c   1.000
_cell.angle_alpha   90.00
_cell.angle_beta   90.00
_cell.angle_gamma   90.00
#
_symmetry.space_group_name_H-M   'P 1'
#
loop_
_entity.id
_entity.type
_entity.pdbx_description
1 polymer ?
#
loop_
_entity_poly.entity_id
_entity_poly.type
_entity_poly.pdbx_seq_one_letter_code
_entity_poly.pdbx_strand_id
1 'polypeptide(L)'
;LFYGAVQRGNDLWNATFFCGSCAIIRREALMQTNGFAGETVTEDAHTALKLQRMGWNTAYIAARLSAGLATERLVLHIGQRIRWARGMTQIMRIDNPLLGRGLNWQQRLCYINAMLHFQFPLPRIVFLTSPLAYLLAGANIIHASAGLIFAYAAPHLFLAMQSSERIQGGERRPFWGEIYETLLAFHLVKPTVYTLFRPHEGKFNVTDKGSLLDRTYFDFATVKPHLITIGLLLFGIAFGFARRLLFPGEFDVQLDTLFLNTAWAMFSVVILLAAVSVARERRQTRQHIRLPVKLPVTVYLDDGYVLDGTTNDVSLGGLSLTLPEGVTLTGRTVTDVALPMGDDMLTLPVETMRSRGSNAFLRFPELSPDRVRLLVRSVMGRADAWQPAGPHPTVSGFRSLAHITAIGIGTLGNIFRREPKNVAAGTPAPIKAAAALALTVLGAAMLRPDAAHAQVAPETAGAAVAPAADGTARQIRLTLRDLQQRQPIRLGSTHGEIGIPFGVRSDAVVTAATMTLTFAYSPALLGDLSQMVVLVNGETVRTIPLVRETAGGTQLTFPVDPALFLPGDNRLNLRFLGHYARDCEDPFHSSLWANISNTRTYLDLSVQPLPLDPNLSRWPAPFVDRADPRALNLPFVFLSTPTAGELEAASALASWFGSLASYRGFSFPPRYNQLPRGNAVLFLTNARRMGSFGGNIQGPSASVVRNPADPSGTLLLVMGRDDRELKQAAAALALSRGLAGGTSASFAGVRIPSMPRYSAPRWLRTDRPVELGEFTQAYALQGQGLPPGPLTTSFRVAPDLFFWPRQGGDLRLHYRYPGAPWLDRRASRLDISINNQYLGTEPLRGASWWRRLMGDDAAESYTSTADIVLPDYNLFGQNQLILDYNLIVADKKRCEGTLPDNVRVSILPDSTIDLGHAYHAIRMPDLATFAGAGYPFTIRPDLGETVVMVGPNPAPATVEALLAVMGRLGDSTGAAATQVTVVTDGSADRATGKNVLVVGDMKLAAGSLFAGAPVHYENGRLQVRKRNPIMRAVQFVSPDSRDAEESVGEALYSSDNFSGIVSFQSPFDSDRTVVALLATDPLNLPQMVAGLADVKINAAVQGDLSIFTGDDMASFAVGDRYWVGALPFWMKAAYWTSQRPWLLALSGILAAILLSWPAYFLLKRQERKRLQAVEK
;
A
#
# COMPACT_ATOMS: atom_id res chain seq x y z
N LEU A 1 -19.23 -27.01 31.65
CA LEU A 1 -19.54 -26.27 30.38
C LEU A 1 -20.91 -26.59 29.78
N PHE A 2 -21.10 -27.74 29.09
CA PHE A 2 -22.33 -27.97 28.30
C PHE A 2 -23.61 -27.98 29.16
N TYR A 3 -23.68 -28.83 30.19
CA TYR A 3 -24.77 -28.84 31.19
C TYR A 3 -24.74 -27.63 32.15
N GLY A 4 -23.73 -26.78 32.06
CA GLY A 4 -23.63 -25.54 32.83
C GLY A 4 -24.17 -24.37 32.01
N ALA A 5 -23.26 -23.54 31.49
CA ALA A 5 -23.60 -22.33 30.74
C ALA A 5 -24.40 -22.58 29.45
N VAL A 6 -24.08 -23.63 28.66
CA VAL A 6 -24.65 -23.80 27.31
C VAL A 6 -26.11 -24.22 27.36
N GLN A 7 -26.47 -25.25 28.12
CA GLN A 7 -27.87 -25.71 28.21
C GLN A 7 -28.78 -24.68 28.88
N ARG A 8 -28.27 -23.91 29.87
CA ARG A 8 -28.98 -22.75 30.43
C ARG A 8 -29.19 -21.65 29.37
N GLY A 9 -28.18 -21.38 28.54
CA GLY A 9 -28.29 -20.45 27.43
C GLY A 9 -29.27 -20.90 26.34
N ASN A 10 -29.30 -22.19 26.02
CA ASN A 10 -30.27 -22.75 25.09
C ASN A 10 -31.71 -22.69 25.65
N ASP A 11 -31.87 -22.88 26.96
CA ASP A 11 -33.17 -22.80 27.61
C ASP A 11 -33.77 -21.39 27.55
N LEU A 12 -32.95 -20.33 27.64
CA LEU A 12 -33.39 -18.94 27.43
C LEU A 12 -34.16 -18.75 26.11
N TRP A 13 -33.81 -19.55 25.10
CA TRP A 13 -34.37 -19.53 23.75
C TRP A 13 -35.32 -20.69 23.45
N ASN A 14 -35.77 -21.43 24.47
CA ASN A 14 -36.62 -22.61 24.30
C ASN A 14 -36.03 -23.63 23.32
N ALA A 15 -34.72 -23.88 23.45
CA ALA A 15 -33.94 -24.69 22.53
C ALA A 15 -33.07 -25.73 23.26
N THR A 16 -33.37 -26.04 24.53
CA THR A 16 -32.71 -27.13 25.23
C THR A 16 -33.17 -28.46 24.63
N PHE A 17 -32.24 -29.35 24.33
CA PHE A 17 -32.55 -30.61 23.64
C PHE A 17 -32.18 -31.83 24.48
N PHE A 18 -32.90 -32.91 24.22
CA PHE A 18 -32.76 -34.19 24.90
C PHE A 18 -31.38 -34.79 24.65
N CYS A 19 -30.69 -35.19 25.74
CA CYS A 19 -29.32 -35.71 25.73
C CYS A 19 -29.25 -37.21 26.09
N GLY A 20 -30.28 -37.99 25.71
CA GLY A 20 -30.30 -39.45 25.80
C GLY A 20 -30.66 -40.03 27.16
N SER A 21 -30.49 -39.27 28.24
CA SER A 21 -30.86 -39.68 29.61
C SER A 21 -31.16 -38.46 30.48
N CYS A 22 -31.72 -38.68 31.67
CA CYS A 22 -32.05 -37.63 32.64
C CYS A 22 -33.03 -36.57 32.10
N ALA A 23 -34.03 -37.00 31.34
CA ALA A 23 -35.07 -36.15 30.78
C ALA A 23 -36.46 -36.77 31.01
N ILE A 24 -37.46 -35.91 31.12
CA ILE A 24 -38.87 -36.31 31.17
C ILE A 24 -39.52 -35.78 29.90
N ILE A 25 -40.15 -36.68 29.13
CA ILE A 25 -40.80 -36.34 27.86
C ILE A 25 -42.28 -36.70 27.98
N ARG A 26 -43.15 -35.77 27.59
CA ARG A 26 -44.60 -36.02 27.55
C ARG A 26 -44.89 -37.11 26.51
N ARG A 27 -45.54 -38.21 26.93
CA ARG A 27 -45.86 -39.34 26.04
C ARG A 27 -46.66 -38.91 24.81
N GLU A 28 -47.64 -38.04 24.97
CA GLU A 28 -48.44 -37.49 23.87
C GLU A 28 -47.57 -36.82 22.80
N ALA A 29 -46.60 -35.99 23.21
CA ALA A 29 -45.68 -35.33 22.30
C ALA A 29 -44.83 -36.35 21.52
N LEU A 30 -44.32 -37.38 22.20
CA LEU A 30 -43.52 -38.44 21.59
C LEU A 30 -44.32 -39.30 20.60
N MET A 31 -45.61 -39.53 20.87
CA MET A 31 -46.47 -40.26 19.93
C MET A 31 -46.72 -39.48 18.64
N GLN A 32 -46.68 -38.14 18.67
CA GLN A 32 -46.79 -37.32 17.45
C GLN A 32 -45.58 -37.47 16.50
N THR A 33 -44.40 -37.87 17.01
CA THR A 33 -43.22 -38.19 16.18
C THR A 33 -43.11 -39.67 15.80
N ASN A 34 -44.15 -40.48 16.06
CA ASN A 34 -44.12 -41.94 15.93
C ASN A 34 -43.01 -42.57 16.80
N GLY A 35 -42.81 -42.06 18.02
CA GLY A 35 -41.74 -42.51 18.91
C GLY A 35 -40.43 -41.73 18.73
N PHE A 36 -39.33 -42.35 19.12
CA PHE A 36 -37.99 -41.77 19.01
C PHE A 36 -37.49 -41.77 17.55
N ALA A 37 -36.78 -40.71 17.17
CA ALA A 37 -36.27 -40.52 15.80
C ALA A 37 -35.12 -41.50 15.48
N GLY A 38 -35.33 -42.39 14.50
CA GLY A 38 -34.37 -43.46 14.14
C GLY A 38 -33.41 -43.13 12.99
N GLU A 39 -33.49 -41.94 12.37
CA GLU A 39 -32.74 -41.65 11.14
C GLU A 39 -31.25 -41.30 11.38
N THR A 40 -30.87 -40.99 12.62
CA THR A 40 -29.50 -40.60 12.98
C THR A 40 -29.03 -41.38 14.19
N VAL A 41 -27.71 -41.50 14.37
CA VAL A 41 -27.11 -42.20 15.53
C VAL A 41 -27.20 -41.41 16.85
N THR A 42 -27.77 -40.21 16.82
CA THR A 42 -28.11 -39.37 17.97
C THR A 42 -29.62 -39.17 17.98
N GLU A 43 -30.34 -40.25 18.21
CA GLU A 43 -31.80 -40.32 18.23
C GLU A 43 -32.41 -39.32 19.22
N ASP A 44 -31.69 -39.08 20.32
CA ASP A 44 -32.07 -38.20 21.40
C ASP A 44 -32.23 -36.74 20.96
N ALA A 45 -31.14 -36.14 20.45
CA ALA A 45 -31.12 -34.77 19.99
C ALA A 45 -32.03 -34.58 18.76
N HIS A 46 -32.11 -35.60 17.89
CA HIS A 46 -32.98 -35.55 16.71
C HIS A 46 -34.47 -35.58 17.11
N THR A 47 -34.83 -36.38 18.13
CA THR A 47 -36.20 -36.40 18.67
C THR A 47 -36.59 -35.03 19.23
N ALA A 48 -35.71 -34.40 20.01
CA ALA A 48 -35.97 -33.06 20.56
C ALA A 48 -36.15 -32.00 19.47
N LEU A 49 -35.34 -32.05 18.41
CA LEU A 49 -35.48 -31.16 17.25
C LEU A 49 -36.84 -31.30 16.58
N LYS A 50 -37.29 -32.54 16.33
CA LYS A 50 -38.61 -32.82 15.73
C LYS A 50 -39.75 -32.35 16.62
N LEU A 51 -39.69 -32.59 17.92
CA LEU A 51 -40.70 -32.14 18.87
C LEU A 51 -40.82 -30.60 18.88
N GLN A 52 -39.69 -29.89 18.94
CA GLN A 52 -39.71 -28.43 18.92
C GLN A 52 -40.22 -27.86 17.59
N ARG A 53 -39.98 -28.53 16.46
CA ARG A 53 -40.56 -28.15 15.16
C ARG A 53 -42.08 -28.25 15.12
N MET A 54 -42.66 -29.13 15.93
CA MET A 54 -44.11 -29.26 16.11
C MET A 54 -44.66 -28.30 17.17
N GLY A 55 -43.84 -27.39 17.70
CA GLY A 55 -44.25 -26.36 18.65
C GLY A 55 -44.16 -26.78 20.12
N TRP A 56 -43.63 -27.97 20.44
CA TRP A 56 -43.43 -28.38 21.83
C TRP A 56 -42.34 -27.55 22.51
N ASN A 57 -42.62 -27.10 23.74
CA ASN A 57 -41.64 -26.41 24.58
C ASN A 57 -40.74 -27.42 25.31
N THR A 58 -39.53 -26.97 25.63
CA THR A 58 -38.55 -27.72 26.41
C THR A 58 -38.15 -26.91 27.62
N ALA A 59 -37.67 -27.50 28.71
CA ALA A 59 -37.15 -26.75 29.86
C ALA A 59 -35.91 -27.44 30.44
N TYR A 60 -34.92 -26.66 30.90
CA TYR A 60 -33.68 -27.19 31.50
C TYR A 60 -33.56 -26.80 32.96
N ILE A 61 -33.57 -27.81 33.84
CA ILE A 61 -33.34 -27.62 35.27
C ILE A 61 -31.89 -28.00 35.56
N ALA A 62 -31.09 -27.02 36.00
CA ALA A 62 -29.66 -27.21 36.26
C ALA A 62 -29.37 -27.88 37.62
N ALA A 63 -30.19 -28.85 38.01
CA ALA A 63 -30.01 -29.67 39.21
C ALA A 63 -29.34 -31.00 38.83
N ARG A 64 -28.34 -31.42 39.63
CA ARG A 64 -27.63 -32.69 39.41
C ARG A 64 -28.40 -33.82 40.09
N LEU A 65 -29.32 -34.45 39.35
CA LEU A 65 -30.23 -35.49 39.85
C LEU A 65 -29.85 -36.92 39.43
N SER A 66 -28.75 -37.09 38.71
CA SER A 66 -28.27 -38.39 38.25
C SER A 66 -26.75 -38.44 38.23
N ALA A 67 -26.22 -39.64 38.44
CA ALA A 67 -24.80 -39.93 38.41
C ALA A 67 -24.53 -40.97 37.32
N GLY A 68 -23.92 -40.52 36.23
CA GLY A 68 -23.47 -41.38 35.14
C GLY A 68 -21.99 -41.71 35.27
N LEU A 69 -21.59 -42.88 34.76
CA LEU A 69 -20.19 -43.25 34.61
C LEU A 69 -19.62 -42.64 33.32
N ALA A 70 -18.47 -41.96 33.43
CA ALA A 70 -17.68 -41.59 32.27
C ALA A 70 -16.94 -42.83 31.73
N THR A 71 -16.53 -42.79 30.46
CA THR A 71 -15.72 -43.86 29.87
C THR A 71 -14.36 -43.96 30.58
N GLU A 72 -14.01 -45.17 31.00
CA GLU A 72 -12.81 -45.43 31.82
C GLU A 72 -11.50 -45.38 31.02
N ARG A 73 -11.57 -45.52 29.69
CA ARG A 73 -10.42 -45.53 28.77
C ARG A 73 -10.60 -44.47 27.69
N LEU A 74 -9.50 -43.89 27.24
CA LEU A 74 -9.41 -42.91 26.18
C LEU A 74 -9.99 -43.43 24.85
N VAL A 75 -9.67 -44.67 24.45
CA VAL A 75 -10.21 -45.26 23.22
C VAL A 75 -11.75 -45.37 23.24
N LEU A 76 -12.32 -45.71 24.41
CA LEU A 76 -13.77 -45.77 24.61
C LEU A 76 -14.39 -44.36 24.56
N HIS A 77 -13.70 -43.38 25.16
CA HIS A 77 -14.10 -41.97 25.13
C HIS A 77 -14.14 -41.44 23.69
N ILE A 78 -13.10 -41.70 22.90
CA ILE A 78 -13.04 -41.33 21.48
C ILE A 78 -14.17 -42.01 20.70
N GLY A 79 -14.39 -43.30 20.90
CA GLY A 79 -15.49 -44.04 20.27
C GLY A 79 -16.87 -43.42 20.56
N GLN A 80 -17.11 -42.96 21.79
CA GLN A 80 -18.33 -42.22 22.12
C GLN A 80 -18.43 -40.89 21.35
N ARG A 81 -17.35 -40.14 21.26
CA ARG A 81 -17.34 -38.82 20.59
C ARG A 81 -17.46 -38.91 19.07
N ILE A 82 -16.92 -39.96 18.46
CA ILE A 82 -17.12 -40.28 17.05
C ILE A 82 -18.62 -40.44 16.75
N ARG A 83 -19.38 -41.12 17.62
CA ARG A 83 -20.83 -41.28 17.46
C ARG A 83 -21.56 -39.94 17.52
N TRP A 84 -21.23 -39.10 18.50
CA TRP A 84 -21.86 -37.79 18.63
C TRP A 84 -21.54 -36.87 17.45
N ALA A 85 -20.29 -36.85 17.00
CA ALA A 85 -19.89 -36.06 15.83
C ALA A 85 -20.63 -36.51 14.57
N ARG A 86 -20.73 -37.83 14.35
CA ARG A 86 -21.51 -38.40 13.24
C ARG A 86 -22.99 -38.01 13.36
N GLY A 87 -23.65 -38.30 14.47
CA GLY A 87 -25.08 -38.05 14.63
C GLY A 87 -25.45 -36.58 14.47
N MET A 88 -24.70 -35.67 15.10
CA MET A 88 -24.94 -34.23 14.94
C MET A 88 -24.70 -33.74 13.52
N THR A 89 -23.72 -34.29 12.80
CA THR A 89 -23.50 -34.00 11.38
C THR A 89 -24.63 -34.58 10.50
N GLN A 90 -25.16 -35.76 10.85
CA GLN A 90 -26.34 -36.34 10.18
C GLN A 90 -27.56 -35.44 10.36
N ILE A 91 -27.87 -34.99 11.58
CA ILE A 91 -28.99 -34.07 11.82
C ILE A 91 -28.80 -32.78 11.00
N MET A 92 -27.58 -32.23 10.97
CA MET A 92 -27.26 -31.02 10.20
C MET A 92 -27.53 -31.18 8.70
N ARG A 93 -27.30 -32.37 8.13
CA ARG A 93 -27.44 -32.64 6.69
C ARG A 93 -28.80 -33.17 6.28
N ILE A 94 -29.36 -34.10 7.06
CA ILE A 94 -30.64 -34.77 6.77
C ILE A 94 -31.78 -33.83 7.14
N ASP A 95 -31.79 -33.32 8.37
CA ASP A 95 -32.93 -32.56 8.89
C ASP A 95 -32.73 -31.05 8.78
N ASN A 96 -31.48 -30.57 8.77
CA ASN A 96 -31.06 -29.18 8.59
C ASN A 96 -31.84 -28.16 9.46
N PRO A 97 -31.38 -27.87 10.70
CA PRO A 97 -32.09 -26.96 11.58
C PRO A 97 -32.11 -25.51 11.06
N LEU A 98 -31.19 -25.12 10.17
CA LEU A 98 -31.09 -23.74 9.71
C LEU A 98 -32.18 -23.39 8.70
N LEU A 99 -32.50 -24.29 7.76
CA LEU A 99 -33.47 -24.06 6.68
C LEU A 99 -34.79 -24.81 6.87
N GLY A 100 -34.84 -25.84 7.73
CA GLY A 100 -36.07 -26.60 7.99
C GLY A 100 -37.21 -25.75 8.57
N ARG A 101 -38.47 -26.12 8.34
CA ARG A 101 -39.64 -25.40 8.87
C ARG A 101 -39.87 -25.75 10.35
N GLY A 102 -40.69 -24.94 11.05
CA GLY A 102 -41.15 -25.24 12.42
C GLY A 102 -40.30 -24.68 13.58
N LEU A 103 -39.10 -24.15 13.31
CA LEU A 103 -38.29 -23.46 14.33
C LEU A 103 -38.27 -21.94 14.14
N ASN A 104 -38.27 -21.20 15.26
CA ASN A 104 -37.93 -19.77 15.24
C ASN A 104 -36.43 -19.54 15.04
N TRP A 105 -36.04 -18.34 14.64
CA TRP A 105 -34.64 -17.99 14.37
C TRP A 105 -33.67 -18.31 15.52
N GLN A 106 -34.07 -18.07 16.77
CA GLN A 106 -33.22 -18.30 17.94
C GLN A 106 -32.98 -19.78 18.20
N GLN A 107 -34.02 -20.62 18.06
CA GLN A 107 -33.90 -22.07 18.13
C GLN A 107 -33.00 -22.61 17.01
N ARG A 108 -33.13 -22.08 15.79
CA ARG A 108 -32.24 -22.43 14.66
C ARG A 108 -30.77 -22.19 15.03
N LEU A 109 -30.47 -21.03 15.62
CA LEU A 109 -29.13 -20.67 16.09
C LEU A 109 -28.60 -21.63 17.16
N CYS A 110 -29.43 -22.00 18.15
CA CYS A 110 -29.04 -22.95 19.19
C CYS A 110 -28.70 -24.34 18.64
N TYR A 111 -29.53 -24.89 17.75
CA TYR A 111 -29.28 -26.19 17.14
C TYR A 111 -28.10 -26.17 16.17
N ILE A 112 -28.01 -25.15 15.30
CA ILE A 112 -26.89 -25.07 14.36
C ILE A 112 -25.57 -24.87 15.11
N ASN A 113 -25.53 -24.12 16.21
CA ASN A 113 -24.35 -24.01 17.07
C ASN A 113 -23.93 -25.37 17.65
N ALA A 114 -24.89 -26.17 18.14
CA ALA A 114 -24.60 -27.52 18.64
C ALA A 114 -24.03 -28.45 17.56
N MET A 115 -24.50 -28.32 16.32
CA MET A 115 -24.03 -29.13 15.19
C MET A 115 -22.68 -28.66 14.63
N LEU A 116 -22.51 -27.34 14.48
CA LEU A 116 -21.26 -26.72 14.02
C LEU A 116 -20.13 -26.96 15.01
N HIS A 117 -20.42 -27.09 16.31
CA HIS A 117 -19.42 -27.46 17.30
C HIS A 117 -18.65 -28.72 16.87
N PHE A 118 -19.32 -29.75 16.35
CA PHE A 118 -18.67 -31.00 15.92
C PHE A 118 -17.87 -30.89 14.61
N GLN A 119 -17.85 -29.71 13.97
CA GLN A 119 -16.99 -29.40 12.83
C GLN A 119 -15.61 -28.87 13.26
N PHE A 120 -15.36 -28.67 14.56
CA PHE A 120 -14.06 -28.23 15.10
C PHE A 120 -12.82 -29.03 14.62
N PRO A 121 -12.88 -30.34 14.30
CA PRO A 121 -11.68 -31.10 13.90
C PRO A 121 -10.95 -30.50 12.70
N LEU A 122 -11.68 -29.94 11.73
CA LEU A 122 -11.13 -29.34 10.52
C LEU A 122 -10.30 -28.09 10.80
N PRO A 123 -10.86 -26.99 11.37
CA PRO A 123 -10.08 -25.80 11.68
C PRO A 123 -8.98 -26.12 12.70
N ARG A 124 -9.20 -27.08 13.62
CA ARG A 124 -8.18 -27.45 14.61
C ARG A 124 -6.90 -27.97 13.97
N ILE A 125 -7.00 -28.88 13.00
CA ILE A 125 -5.82 -29.40 12.29
C ILE A 125 -5.17 -28.32 11.42
N VAL A 126 -5.96 -27.48 10.75
CA VAL A 126 -5.43 -26.36 9.96
C VAL A 126 -4.62 -25.42 10.85
N PHE A 127 -5.14 -25.02 12.02
CA PHE A 127 -4.42 -24.14 12.94
C PHE A 127 -3.17 -24.78 13.55
N LEU A 128 -3.17 -26.09 13.77
CA LEU A 128 -1.99 -26.82 14.26
C LEU A 128 -0.90 -26.93 13.19
N THR A 129 -1.27 -26.93 11.90
CA THR A 129 -0.34 -27.21 10.79
C THR A 129 -0.01 -25.99 9.93
N SER A 130 -0.75 -24.88 10.04
CA SER A 130 -0.55 -23.69 9.22
C SER A 130 0.87 -23.10 9.27
N PRO A 131 1.63 -23.12 10.39
CA PRO A 131 3.02 -22.63 10.39
C PRO A 131 3.92 -23.41 9.45
N LEU A 132 3.62 -24.69 9.17
CA LEU A 132 4.44 -25.54 8.32
C LEU A 132 4.51 -25.03 6.88
N ALA A 133 3.48 -24.34 6.39
CA ALA A 133 3.51 -23.77 5.04
C ALA A 133 4.64 -22.74 4.88
N TYR A 134 4.81 -21.86 5.88
CA TYR A 134 5.91 -20.91 5.89
C TYR A 134 7.23 -21.60 6.25
N LEU A 135 7.25 -22.37 7.35
CA LEU A 135 8.46 -22.99 7.88
C LEU A 135 9.13 -23.99 6.91
N LEU A 136 8.33 -24.78 6.17
CA LEU A 136 8.84 -25.76 5.21
C LEU A 136 8.92 -25.18 3.79
N ALA A 137 7.84 -24.60 3.28
CA ALA A 137 7.74 -24.20 1.88
C ALA A 137 8.02 -22.69 1.63
N GLY A 138 8.18 -21.87 2.67
CA GLY A 138 8.33 -20.41 2.53
C GLY A 138 7.05 -19.70 2.06
N ALA A 139 5.90 -20.37 2.11
CA ALA A 139 4.64 -19.83 1.62
C ALA A 139 3.99 -18.89 2.66
N ASN A 140 3.81 -17.62 2.30
CA ASN A 140 3.07 -16.66 3.11
C ASN A 140 1.55 -16.86 2.92
N ILE A 141 0.89 -17.45 3.93
CA ILE A 141 -0.57 -17.65 3.91
C ILE A 141 -1.31 -16.31 4.10
N ILE A 142 -0.69 -15.35 4.80
CA ILE A 142 -1.25 -14.04 5.10
C ILE A 142 -0.33 -12.97 4.52
N HIS A 143 -0.85 -12.16 3.59
CA HIS A 143 -0.10 -11.07 2.96
C HIS A 143 -0.13 -9.80 3.82
N ALA A 144 0.58 -9.83 4.95
CA ALA A 144 0.70 -8.71 5.88
C ALA A 144 2.04 -8.78 6.62
N SER A 145 2.56 -7.62 7.07
CA SER A 145 3.74 -7.61 7.94
C SER A 145 3.42 -8.24 9.31
N ALA A 146 4.43 -8.87 9.93
CA ALA A 146 4.26 -9.50 11.24
C ALA A 146 3.78 -8.50 12.31
N GLY A 147 4.26 -7.26 12.27
CA GLY A 147 3.82 -6.18 13.15
C GLY A 147 2.33 -5.84 12.99
N LEU A 148 1.83 -5.80 11.74
CA LEU A 148 0.41 -5.58 11.48
C LEU A 148 -0.43 -6.75 12.00
N ILE A 149 -0.01 -8.00 11.75
CA ILE A 149 -0.70 -9.17 12.28
C ILE A 149 -0.77 -9.11 13.81
N PHE A 150 0.33 -8.78 14.49
CA PHE A 150 0.37 -8.66 15.94
C PHE A 150 -0.58 -7.57 16.47
N ALA A 151 -0.59 -6.39 15.82
CA ALA A 151 -1.43 -5.26 16.19
C ALA A 151 -2.94 -5.60 16.16
N TYR A 152 -3.37 -6.48 15.25
CA TYR A 152 -4.77 -6.94 15.17
C TYR A 152 -5.03 -8.21 16.02
N ALA A 153 -4.12 -9.18 15.99
CA ALA A 153 -4.31 -10.48 16.63
C ALA A 153 -4.22 -10.40 18.16
N ALA A 154 -3.27 -9.64 18.71
CA ALA A 154 -3.07 -9.61 20.16
C ALA A 154 -4.29 -9.03 20.93
N PRO A 155 -4.87 -7.87 20.53
CA PRO A 155 -6.10 -7.37 21.15
C PRO A 155 -7.27 -8.34 20.97
N HIS A 156 -7.41 -8.94 19.79
CA HIS A 156 -8.47 -9.92 19.52
C HIS A 156 -8.38 -11.14 20.44
N LEU A 157 -7.21 -11.77 20.54
CA LEU A 157 -6.98 -12.94 21.39
C LEU A 157 -7.20 -12.61 22.87
N PHE A 158 -6.76 -11.43 23.31
CA PHE A 158 -7.00 -10.96 24.68
C PHE A 158 -8.50 -10.81 24.97
N LEU A 159 -9.25 -10.12 24.09
CA LEU A 159 -10.69 -9.93 24.26
C LEU A 159 -11.46 -11.25 24.21
N ALA A 160 -11.08 -12.18 23.33
CA ALA A 160 -11.68 -13.50 23.25
C ALA A 160 -11.43 -14.32 24.52
N MET A 161 -10.22 -14.24 25.09
CA MET A 161 -9.85 -14.88 26.35
C MET A 161 -10.65 -14.30 27.52
N GLN A 162 -10.70 -12.97 27.67
CA GLN A 162 -11.43 -12.30 28.75
C GLN A 162 -12.94 -12.57 28.67
N SER A 163 -13.51 -12.55 27.47
CA SER A 163 -14.93 -12.89 27.24
C SER A 163 -15.22 -14.33 27.62
N SER A 164 -14.33 -15.26 27.26
CA SER A 164 -14.44 -16.67 27.65
C SER A 164 -14.35 -16.85 29.17
N GLU A 165 -13.40 -16.20 29.83
CA GLU A 165 -13.26 -16.28 31.29
C GLU A 165 -14.53 -15.77 31.99
N ARG A 166 -15.14 -14.68 31.49
CA ARG A 166 -16.36 -14.11 32.05
C ARG A 166 -17.60 -14.98 31.83
N ILE A 167 -17.74 -15.62 30.66
CA ILE A 167 -18.93 -16.42 30.32
C ILE A 167 -18.87 -17.83 30.90
N GLN A 168 -17.70 -18.48 30.86
CA GLN A 168 -17.55 -19.90 31.19
C GLN A 168 -16.48 -20.22 32.26
N GLY A 169 -15.85 -19.22 32.89
CA GLY A 169 -14.68 -19.42 33.74
C GLY A 169 -14.86 -20.34 34.95
N GLY A 170 -16.07 -20.43 35.53
CA GLY A 170 -16.38 -21.40 36.59
C GLY A 170 -16.69 -22.81 36.07
N GLU A 171 -16.96 -22.97 34.77
CA GLU A 171 -17.45 -24.20 34.15
C GLU A 171 -16.41 -24.92 33.30
N ARG A 172 -15.40 -24.18 32.81
CA ARG A 172 -14.26 -24.69 32.05
C ARG A 172 -13.09 -23.72 32.20
N ARG A 173 -11.93 -24.24 32.58
CA ARG A 173 -10.68 -23.46 32.66
C ARG A 173 -10.21 -23.05 31.25
N PRO A 174 -9.62 -21.85 31.07
CA PRO A 174 -9.08 -21.41 29.78
C PRO A 174 -8.08 -22.41 29.17
N PHE A 175 -8.04 -22.53 27.85
CA PHE A 175 -7.19 -23.45 27.07
C PHE A 175 -7.44 -24.96 27.26
N TRP A 176 -8.20 -25.41 28.26
CA TRP A 176 -8.53 -26.84 28.41
C TRP A 176 -9.46 -27.36 27.31
N GLY A 177 -10.29 -26.48 26.73
CA GLY A 177 -11.07 -26.79 25.53
C GLY A 177 -10.16 -27.13 24.34
N GLU A 178 -9.11 -26.35 24.15
CA GLU A 178 -8.12 -26.52 23.08
C GLU A 178 -7.42 -27.87 23.18
N ILE A 179 -7.04 -28.29 24.40
CA ILE A 179 -6.42 -29.61 24.65
C ILE A 179 -7.40 -30.74 24.31
N TYR A 180 -8.62 -30.64 24.85
CA TYR A 180 -9.66 -31.65 24.66
C TYR A 180 -10.02 -31.82 23.17
N GLU A 181 -10.17 -30.72 22.46
CA GLU A 181 -10.45 -30.72 21.02
C GLU A 181 -9.24 -31.22 20.23
N THR A 182 -8.02 -30.81 20.57
CA THR A 182 -6.79 -31.30 19.91
C THR A 182 -6.65 -32.82 20.03
N LEU A 183 -6.93 -33.38 21.21
CA LEU A 183 -6.92 -34.84 21.44
C LEU A 183 -7.90 -35.57 20.51
N LEU A 184 -9.09 -35.01 20.32
CA LEU A 184 -10.15 -35.61 19.51
C LEU A 184 -10.04 -35.31 18.02
N ALA A 185 -9.40 -34.21 17.61
CA ALA A 185 -9.47 -33.68 16.25
C ALA A 185 -9.10 -34.72 15.19
N PHE A 186 -7.91 -35.31 15.26
CA PHE A 186 -7.44 -36.31 14.28
C PHE A 186 -8.37 -37.53 14.15
N HIS A 187 -9.06 -37.90 15.23
CA HIS A 187 -9.98 -39.03 15.25
C HIS A 187 -11.36 -38.68 14.68
N LEU A 188 -11.79 -37.42 14.84
CA LEU A 188 -13.12 -36.96 14.44
C LEU A 188 -13.17 -36.40 13.01
N VAL A 189 -12.05 -36.07 12.36
CA VAL A 189 -12.04 -35.61 10.96
C VAL A 189 -12.78 -36.57 10.05
N LYS A 190 -12.41 -37.85 10.06
CA LYS A 190 -13.01 -38.86 9.18
C LYS A 190 -14.52 -38.96 9.36
N PRO A 191 -15.07 -39.22 10.56
CA PRO A 191 -16.52 -39.31 10.75
C PRO A 191 -17.23 -38.00 10.45
N THR A 192 -16.64 -36.84 10.74
CA THR A 192 -17.26 -35.54 10.42
C THR A 192 -17.32 -35.29 8.91
N VAL A 193 -16.21 -35.41 8.18
CA VAL A 193 -16.13 -35.14 6.73
C VAL A 193 -16.93 -36.17 5.94
N TYR A 194 -16.76 -37.46 6.23
CA TYR A 194 -17.46 -38.51 5.48
C TYR A 194 -18.98 -38.39 5.64
N THR A 195 -19.45 -38.16 6.87
CA THR A 195 -20.89 -38.01 7.15
C THR A 195 -21.47 -36.74 6.50
N LEU A 196 -20.67 -35.67 6.38
CA LEU A 196 -21.10 -34.44 5.73
C LEU A 196 -21.52 -34.68 4.26
N PHE A 197 -20.76 -35.49 3.54
CA PHE A 197 -21.02 -35.83 2.13
C PHE A 197 -21.95 -37.04 1.96
N ARG A 198 -21.84 -38.05 2.82
CA ARG A 198 -22.63 -39.30 2.77
C ARG A 198 -23.29 -39.59 4.13
N PRO A 199 -24.39 -38.90 4.48
CA PRO A 199 -24.97 -38.99 5.82
C PRO A 199 -25.67 -40.32 6.13
N HIS A 200 -26.09 -41.07 5.10
CA HIS A 200 -26.80 -42.34 5.27
C HIS A 200 -25.88 -43.58 5.37
N GLU A 201 -24.59 -43.45 5.07
CA GLU A 201 -23.65 -44.58 5.03
C GLU A 201 -22.86 -44.75 6.35
N GLY A 202 -22.47 -46.01 6.66
CA GLY A 202 -21.54 -46.37 7.75
C GLY A 202 -22.13 -47.32 8.81
N LYS A 203 -21.36 -48.32 9.25
CA LYS A 203 -21.80 -49.33 10.26
C LYS A 203 -21.65 -48.84 11.70
N PHE A 204 -22.56 -49.28 12.57
CA PHE A 204 -22.53 -49.06 14.01
C PHE A 204 -21.89 -50.25 14.70
N ASN A 205 -20.88 -50.03 15.53
CA ASN A 205 -20.31 -51.07 16.40
C ASN A 205 -20.50 -50.62 17.86
N VAL A 206 -21.18 -51.43 18.66
CA VAL A 206 -21.40 -51.15 20.08
C VAL A 206 -20.04 -51.19 20.77
N THR A 207 -19.69 -50.11 21.47
CA THR A 207 -18.42 -50.05 22.22
C THR A 207 -18.55 -50.93 23.47
N ASP A 208 -17.60 -51.84 23.69
CA ASP A 208 -17.56 -52.65 24.92
C ASP A 208 -17.52 -51.75 26.15
N LYS A 209 -18.48 -51.93 27.06
CA LYS A 209 -18.52 -51.23 28.35
C LYS A 209 -17.91 -52.14 29.41
N GLY A 210 -16.81 -51.68 30.00
CA GLY A 210 -16.21 -52.27 31.21
C GLY A 210 -15.05 -53.21 30.93
N SER A 211 -13.84 -52.78 31.30
CA SER A 211 -12.73 -53.70 31.55
C SER A 211 -11.80 -53.08 32.60
N LEU A 212 -11.57 -53.77 33.70
CA LEU A 212 -10.63 -53.35 34.73
C LEU A 212 -9.22 -53.20 34.13
N LEU A 213 -8.49 -52.18 34.59
CA LEU A 213 -7.15 -51.89 34.12
C LEU A 213 -6.15 -52.24 35.23
N ASP A 214 -5.55 -53.43 35.13
CA ASP A 214 -4.66 -53.93 36.18
C ASP A 214 -3.29 -53.24 36.22
N ARG A 215 -2.91 -52.54 35.15
CA ARG A 215 -1.62 -51.84 35.03
C ARG A 215 -1.77 -50.48 34.36
N THR A 216 -0.94 -49.52 34.79
CA THR A 216 -0.76 -48.22 34.11
C THR A 216 0.00 -48.45 32.80
N TYR A 217 -0.45 -47.89 31.68
CA TYR A 217 0.27 -47.95 30.40
C TYR A 217 0.06 -46.66 29.59
N PHE A 218 0.81 -46.50 28.50
CA PHE A 218 0.71 -45.36 27.59
C PHE A 218 0.15 -45.82 26.23
N ASP A 219 -0.98 -45.26 25.81
CA ASP A 219 -1.67 -45.62 24.57
C ASP A 219 -1.07 -44.91 23.34
N PHE A 220 0.08 -45.40 22.88
CA PHE A 220 0.78 -44.87 21.71
C PHE A 220 -0.04 -44.93 20.42
N ALA A 221 -0.90 -45.94 20.27
CA ALA A 221 -1.67 -46.15 19.05
C ALA A 221 -2.64 -44.99 18.82
N THR A 222 -3.30 -44.54 19.88
CA THR A 222 -4.28 -43.45 19.83
C THR A 222 -3.63 -42.08 19.60
N VAL A 223 -2.46 -41.78 20.19
CA VAL A 223 -1.83 -40.44 20.04
C VAL A 223 -0.78 -40.35 18.93
N LYS A 224 -0.60 -41.40 18.12
CA LYS A 224 0.32 -41.42 16.98
C LYS A 224 0.20 -40.18 16.05
N PRO A 225 -1.00 -39.76 15.58
CA PRO A 225 -1.09 -38.59 14.69
C PRO A 225 -0.66 -37.28 15.38
N HIS A 226 -0.88 -37.16 16.70
CA HIS A 226 -0.41 -36.01 17.48
C HIS A 226 1.12 -35.97 17.56
N LEU A 227 1.75 -37.12 17.81
CA LEU A 227 3.21 -37.24 17.84
C LEU A 227 3.86 -36.92 16.50
N ILE A 228 3.26 -37.37 15.38
CA ILE A 228 3.71 -37.02 14.03
C ILE A 228 3.63 -35.50 13.82
N THR A 229 2.54 -34.87 14.24
CA THR A 229 2.34 -33.42 14.10
C THR A 229 3.36 -32.63 14.93
N ILE A 230 3.64 -33.06 16.17
CA ILE A 230 4.72 -32.48 17.00
C ILE A 230 6.06 -32.59 16.26
N GLY A 231 6.38 -33.77 15.73
CA GLY A 231 7.61 -34.00 14.98
C GLY A 231 7.75 -33.08 13.77
N LEU A 232 6.68 -32.93 12.98
CA LEU A 232 6.65 -32.03 11.82
C LEU A 232 6.84 -30.56 12.22
N LEU A 233 6.21 -30.10 13.31
CA LEU A 233 6.35 -28.73 13.79
C LEU A 233 7.76 -28.43 14.29
N LEU A 234 8.35 -29.34 15.06
CA LEU A 234 9.73 -29.19 15.54
C LEU A 234 10.72 -29.23 14.38
N PHE A 235 10.52 -30.13 13.42
CA PHE A 235 11.31 -30.18 12.19
C PHE A 235 11.16 -28.89 11.38
N GLY A 236 9.93 -28.37 11.21
CA GLY A 236 9.67 -27.12 10.52
C GLY A 236 10.37 -25.92 11.18
N ILE A 237 10.32 -25.81 12.51
CA ILE A 237 11.04 -24.77 13.25
C ILE A 237 12.55 -24.87 12.98
N ALA A 238 13.13 -26.05 13.19
CA ALA A 238 14.56 -26.28 12.97
C ALA A 238 14.97 -25.98 11.52
N PHE A 239 14.17 -26.42 10.55
CA PHE A 239 14.41 -26.21 9.13
C PHE A 239 14.27 -24.73 8.74
N GLY A 240 13.28 -24.01 9.28
CA GLY A 240 13.10 -22.56 9.03
C GLY A 240 14.30 -21.73 9.51
N PHE A 241 14.83 -22.02 10.70
CA PHE A 241 16.06 -21.40 11.19
C PHE A 241 17.29 -21.84 10.41
N ALA A 242 17.39 -23.13 10.04
CA ALA A 242 18.50 -23.64 9.23
C ALA A 242 18.54 -22.98 7.84
N ARG A 243 17.40 -22.79 7.18
CA ARG A 243 17.30 -22.03 5.91
C ARG A 243 17.85 -20.61 6.05
N ARG A 244 17.50 -19.93 7.14
CA ARG A 244 17.96 -18.56 7.41
C ARG A 244 19.47 -18.49 7.73
N LEU A 245 19.99 -19.47 8.47
CA LEU A 245 21.38 -19.49 8.94
C LEU A 245 22.36 -20.01 7.88
N LEU A 246 21.98 -21.06 7.15
CA LEU A 246 22.85 -21.76 6.20
C LEU A 246 22.71 -21.23 4.76
N PHE A 247 21.56 -20.66 4.39
CA PHE A 247 21.26 -20.23 3.01
C PHE A 247 20.65 -18.81 2.94
N PRO A 248 21.28 -17.77 3.52
CA PRO A 248 20.71 -16.43 3.58
C PRO A 248 20.55 -15.73 2.22
N GLY A 249 21.29 -16.16 1.18
CA GLY A 249 21.22 -15.58 -0.16
C GLY A 249 20.26 -16.27 -1.12
N GLU A 250 19.82 -17.50 -0.82
CA GLU A 250 18.94 -18.28 -1.72
C GLU A 250 17.46 -18.21 -1.30
N PHE A 251 17.18 -17.95 -0.02
CA PHE A 251 15.82 -17.85 0.50
C PHE A 251 15.61 -16.52 1.21
N ASP A 252 14.65 -15.72 0.70
CA ASP A 252 14.24 -14.43 1.29
C ASP A 252 13.40 -14.64 2.58
N VAL A 253 14.06 -15.10 3.65
CA VAL A 253 13.43 -15.40 4.94
C VAL A 253 13.42 -14.17 5.85
N GLN A 254 12.26 -13.51 5.91
CA GLN A 254 12.01 -12.40 6.84
C GLN A 254 12.01 -12.87 8.30
N LEU A 255 12.85 -12.24 9.14
CA LEU A 255 13.03 -12.63 10.55
C LEU A 255 11.74 -12.53 11.36
N ASP A 256 11.01 -11.43 11.21
CA ASP A 256 9.80 -11.17 12.00
C ASP A 256 8.71 -12.21 11.72
N THR A 257 8.55 -12.58 10.45
CA THR A 257 7.60 -13.61 10.00
C THR A 257 8.02 -15.01 10.46
N LEU A 258 9.32 -15.31 10.47
CA LEU A 258 9.87 -16.54 11.03
C LEU A 258 9.59 -16.64 12.55
N PHE A 259 9.80 -15.56 13.30
CA PHE A 259 9.52 -15.52 14.73
C PHE A 259 8.03 -15.70 15.02
N LEU A 260 7.15 -15.03 14.28
CA LEU A 260 5.70 -15.17 14.44
C LEU A 260 5.23 -16.61 14.24
N ASN A 261 5.65 -17.24 13.13
CA ASN A 261 5.30 -18.64 12.85
C ASN A 261 5.90 -19.61 13.86
N THR A 262 7.13 -19.35 14.31
CA THR A 262 7.77 -20.12 15.38
C THR A 262 7.00 -20.01 16.70
N ALA A 263 6.56 -18.81 17.08
CA ALA A 263 5.77 -18.61 18.30
C ALA A 263 4.44 -19.38 18.26
N TRP A 264 3.73 -19.34 17.12
CA TRP A 264 2.49 -20.10 16.94
C TRP A 264 2.73 -21.62 16.91
N ALA A 265 3.80 -22.07 16.24
CA ALA A 265 4.20 -23.48 16.23
C ALA A 265 4.55 -23.98 17.64
N MET A 266 5.29 -23.19 18.43
CA MET A 266 5.61 -23.53 19.81
C MET A 266 4.38 -23.58 20.72
N PHE A 267 3.46 -22.63 20.57
CA PHE A 267 2.17 -22.67 21.26
C PHE A 267 1.39 -23.95 20.91
N SER A 268 1.34 -24.32 19.62
CA SER A 268 0.70 -25.55 19.15
C SER A 268 1.35 -26.81 19.72
N VAL A 269 2.67 -26.85 19.81
CA VAL A 269 3.43 -27.95 20.45
C VAL A 269 3.06 -28.09 21.92
N VAL A 270 2.94 -26.99 22.68
CA VAL A 270 2.54 -27.04 24.10
C VAL A 270 1.15 -27.69 24.24
N ILE A 271 0.17 -27.28 23.42
CA ILE A 271 -1.18 -27.85 23.45
C ILE A 271 -1.18 -29.32 23.04
N LEU A 272 -0.43 -29.70 22.01
CA LEU A 272 -0.28 -31.08 21.56
C LEU A 272 0.35 -31.97 22.64
N LEU A 273 1.40 -31.51 23.31
CA LEU A 273 2.05 -32.24 24.40
C LEU A 273 1.10 -32.46 25.59
N ALA A 274 0.32 -31.44 25.94
CA ALA A 274 -0.70 -31.57 26.96
C ALA A 274 -1.81 -32.55 26.55
N ALA A 275 -2.22 -32.58 25.28
CA ALA A 275 -3.18 -33.56 24.78
C ALA A 275 -2.60 -35.00 24.83
N VAL A 276 -1.35 -35.17 24.42
CA VAL A 276 -0.63 -36.46 24.47
C VAL A 276 -0.50 -36.99 25.90
N SER A 277 -0.40 -36.11 26.91
CA SER A 277 -0.34 -36.51 28.33
C SER A 277 -1.55 -37.31 28.81
N VAL A 278 -2.72 -37.13 28.17
CA VAL A 278 -3.96 -37.82 28.50
C VAL A 278 -3.90 -39.30 28.15
N ALA A 279 -3.03 -39.71 27.21
CA ALA A 279 -2.87 -41.13 26.82
C ALA A 279 -2.16 -42.00 27.88
N ARG A 280 -1.73 -41.41 29.00
CA ARG A 280 -1.21 -42.17 30.14
C ARG A 280 -2.36 -42.68 31.00
N GLU A 281 -2.85 -43.86 30.67
CA GLU A 281 -3.91 -44.55 31.41
C GLU A 281 -3.41 -45.00 32.78
N ARG A 282 -4.09 -44.55 33.85
CA ARG A 282 -3.75 -44.94 35.22
C ARG A 282 -4.45 -46.25 35.59
N ARG A 283 -3.76 -47.10 36.34
CA ARG A 283 -4.33 -48.32 36.93
C ARG A 283 -5.66 -48.01 37.64
N GLN A 284 -6.73 -48.69 37.22
CA GLN A 284 -8.06 -48.61 37.82
C GLN A 284 -8.54 -50.03 38.13
N THR A 285 -8.42 -50.42 39.39
CA THR A 285 -8.84 -51.74 39.89
C THR A 285 -10.18 -51.72 40.62
N ARG A 286 -10.81 -50.54 40.74
CA ARG A 286 -12.09 -50.40 41.46
C ARG A 286 -13.25 -50.56 40.48
N GLN A 287 -14.12 -51.54 40.74
CA GLN A 287 -15.35 -51.77 39.96
C GLN A 287 -16.46 -50.73 40.26
N HIS A 288 -16.52 -50.24 41.50
CA HIS A 288 -17.49 -49.22 41.92
C HIS A 288 -16.79 -47.92 42.32
N ILE A 289 -17.35 -46.79 41.89
CA ILE A 289 -16.88 -45.46 42.30
C ILE A 289 -17.17 -45.25 43.79
N ARG A 290 -16.17 -44.74 44.51
CA ARG A 290 -16.28 -44.31 45.91
C ARG A 290 -16.56 -42.82 45.97
N LEU A 291 -17.68 -42.45 46.60
CA LEU A 291 -18.09 -41.09 46.83
C LEU A 291 -17.45 -40.59 48.14
N PRO A 292 -16.65 -39.51 48.11
CA PRO A 292 -16.07 -38.94 49.32
C PRO A 292 -17.18 -38.25 50.12
N VAL A 293 -17.66 -38.91 51.17
CA VAL A 293 -18.78 -38.41 51.95
C VAL A 293 -18.59 -38.72 53.42
N LYS A 294 -18.90 -37.74 54.27
CA LYS A 294 -18.86 -37.86 55.72
C LYS A 294 -20.26 -38.04 56.26
N LEU A 295 -20.60 -39.29 56.57
CA LEU A 295 -21.84 -39.68 57.23
C LEU A 295 -21.53 -40.21 58.62
N PRO A 296 -22.31 -39.85 59.66
CA PRO A 296 -22.27 -40.58 60.91
C PRO A 296 -22.67 -42.04 60.64
N VAL A 297 -21.94 -42.98 61.23
CA VAL A 297 -22.22 -44.41 61.11
C VAL A 297 -22.08 -45.08 62.45
N THR A 298 -22.95 -46.04 62.72
CA THR A 298 -22.84 -46.89 63.91
C THR A 298 -22.25 -48.23 63.49
N VAL A 299 -21.20 -48.64 64.17
CA VAL A 299 -20.35 -49.79 63.85
C VAL A 299 -20.58 -50.86 64.90
N TYR A 300 -21.01 -52.04 64.47
CA TYR A 300 -21.22 -53.20 65.34
C TYR A 300 -20.02 -54.14 65.22
N LEU A 301 -19.43 -54.50 66.36
CA LEU A 301 -18.27 -55.38 66.42
C LEU A 301 -18.68 -56.82 66.77
N ASP A 302 -17.82 -57.77 66.42
CA ASP A 302 -17.95 -59.19 66.73
C ASP A 302 -17.98 -59.50 68.24
N ASP A 303 -17.37 -58.65 69.06
CA ASP A 303 -17.36 -58.74 70.52
C ASP A 303 -18.59 -58.08 71.20
N GLY A 304 -19.57 -57.61 70.41
CA GLY A 304 -20.82 -57.02 70.89
C GLY A 304 -20.75 -55.53 71.24
N TYR A 305 -19.58 -54.88 71.12
CA TYR A 305 -19.48 -53.43 71.29
C TYR A 305 -20.05 -52.68 70.09
N VAL A 306 -20.64 -51.52 70.39
CA VAL A 306 -21.18 -50.59 69.39
C VAL A 306 -20.39 -49.29 69.47
N LEU A 307 -19.87 -48.83 68.33
CA LEU A 307 -19.05 -47.64 68.22
C LEU A 307 -19.66 -46.66 67.21
N ASP A 308 -19.61 -45.37 67.51
CA ASP A 308 -19.89 -44.36 66.51
C ASP A 308 -18.66 -44.12 65.64
N GLY A 309 -18.86 -43.83 64.37
CA GLY A 309 -17.82 -43.51 63.41
C GLY A 309 -18.31 -42.52 62.38
N THR A 310 -17.42 -42.11 61.49
CA THR A 310 -17.77 -41.25 60.35
C THR A 310 -17.18 -41.81 59.07
N THR A 311 -17.98 -41.95 58.02
CA THR A 311 -17.45 -42.40 56.72
C THR A 311 -16.44 -41.40 56.15
N ASN A 312 -15.42 -41.91 55.47
CA ASN A 312 -14.53 -41.11 54.62
C ASN A 312 -14.98 -41.19 53.16
N ASP A 313 -15.34 -42.39 52.72
CA ASP A 313 -15.96 -42.64 51.42
C ASP A 313 -16.92 -43.83 51.45
N VAL A 314 -17.91 -43.83 50.55
CA VAL A 314 -18.88 -44.93 50.39
C VAL A 314 -19.04 -45.28 48.91
N SER A 315 -19.15 -46.57 48.59
CA SER A 315 -19.46 -47.10 47.26
C SER A 315 -20.49 -48.23 47.36
N LEU A 316 -21.01 -48.69 46.22
CA LEU A 316 -21.89 -49.86 46.20
C LEU A 316 -21.17 -51.16 46.61
N GLY A 317 -19.83 -51.20 46.59
CA GLY A 317 -19.04 -52.38 46.98
C GLY A 317 -18.44 -52.32 48.40
N GLY A 318 -18.62 -51.21 49.13
CA GLY A 318 -18.07 -51.05 50.47
C GLY A 318 -17.79 -49.60 50.83
N LEU A 319 -17.27 -49.38 52.03
CA LEU A 319 -17.04 -48.05 52.59
C LEU A 319 -15.71 -47.97 53.35
N SER A 320 -15.23 -46.77 53.57
CA SER A 320 -14.19 -46.50 54.55
C SER A 320 -14.72 -45.56 55.62
N LEU A 321 -14.31 -45.76 56.86
CA LEU A 321 -14.74 -44.95 58.00
C LEU A 321 -13.57 -44.63 58.92
N THR A 322 -13.73 -43.55 59.67
CA THR A 322 -12.87 -43.12 60.76
C THR A 322 -13.62 -43.37 62.06
N LEU A 323 -13.01 -44.12 62.96
CA LEU A 323 -13.48 -44.36 64.33
C LEU A 323 -13.08 -43.20 65.25
N PRO A 324 -13.67 -43.09 66.45
CA PRO A 324 -13.37 -42.02 67.39
C PRO A 324 -11.89 -42.05 67.82
N GLU A 325 -11.36 -40.89 68.19
CA GLU A 325 -9.95 -40.77 68.58
C GLU A 325 -9.61 -41.74 69.73
N GLY A 326 -8.50 -42.48 69.57
CA GLY A 326 -8.04 -43.48 70.55
C GLY A 326 -8.59 -44.91 70.34
N VAL A 327 -9.58 -45.12 69.46
CA VAL A 327 -10.16 -46.44 69.20
C VAL A 327 -9.52 -47.11 67.98
N THR A 328 -9.06 -48.35 68.13
CA THR A 328 -8.48 -49.16 67.03
C THR A 328 -9.15 -50.54 66.95
N LEU A 329 -9.31 -51.09 65.75
CA LEU A 329 -9.89 -52.43 65.52
C LEU A 329 -8.86 -53.57 65.72
N THR A 330 -7.91 -53.40 66.65
CA THR A 330 -6.81 -54.36 66.81
C THR A 330 -7.34 -55.69 67.37
N GLY A 331 -7.49 -56.70 66.50
CA GLY A 331 -8.05 -58.00 66.86
C GLY A 331 -9.58 -58.09 66.88
N ARG A 332 -10.30 -57.05 66.40
CA ARG A 332 -11.77 -57.01 66.31
C ARG A 332 -12.22 -56.84 64.87
N THR A 333 -13.34 -57.44 64.50
CA THR A 333 -13.94 -57.27 63.18
C THR A 333 -15.28 -56.56 63.25
N VAL A 334 -15.55 -55.70 62.27
CA VAL A 334 -16.87 -55.10 62.11
C VAL A 334 -17.79 -56.12 61.44
N THR A 335 -18.92 -56.44 62.06
CA THR A 335 -19.93 -57.35 61.52
C THR A 335 -20.98 -56.59 60.71
N ASP A 336 -21.46 -55.46 61.24
CA ASP A 336 -22.53 -54.66 60.65
C ASP A 336 -22.24 -53.16 60.78
N VAL A 337 -22.74 -52.37 59.83
CA VAL A 337 -22.71 -50.92 59.87
C VAL A 337 -24.11 -50.38 59.64
N ALA A 338 -24.57 -49.50 60.53
CA ALA A 338 -25.79 -48.72 60.32
C ALA A 338 -25.47 -47.35 59.72
N LEU A 339 -26.08 -47.07 58.57
CA LEU A 339 -25.96 -45.84 57.80
C LEU A 339 -27.28 -45.05 57.88
N PRO A 340 -27.25 -43.72 58.00
CA PRO A 340 -28.46 -42.91 57.94
C PRO A 340 -29.08 -42.94 56.54
N MET A 341 -30.41 -43.04 56.48
CA MET A 341 -31.22 -43.06 55.26
C MET A 341 -32.47 -42.17 55.42
N GLY A 342 -32.27 -40.85 55.48
CA GLY A 342 -33.35 -39.92 55.82
C GLY A 342 -33.64 -39.99 57.32
N ASP A 343 -34.89 -40.27 57.70
CA ASP A 343 -35.29 -40.45 59.10
C ASP A 343 -35.08 -41.90 59.60
N ASP A 344 -34.72 -42.84 58.72
CA ASP A 344 -34.48 -44.26 59.04
C ASP A 344 -32.97 -44.60 59.11
N MET A 345 -32.63 -45.71 59.78
CA MET A 345 -31.28 -46.28 59.80
C MET A 345 -31.22 -47.59 58.99
N LEU A 346 -30.25 -47.68 58.08
CA LEU A 346 -30.00 -48.85 57.25
C LEU A 346 -28.81 -49.65 57.79
N THR A 347 -29.07 -50.81 58.40
CA THR A 347 -28.03 -51.72 58.88
C THR A 347 -27.64 -52.74 57.80
N LEU A 348 -26.36 -52.78 57.45
CA LEU A 348 -25.81 -53.69 56.44
C LEU A 348 -24.65 -54.51 57.02
N PRO A 349 -24.58 -55.82 56.69
CA PRO A 349 -23.42 -56.64 57.03
C PRO A 349 -22.21 -56.17 56.23
N VAL A 350 -21.04 -56.28 56.82
CA VAL A 350 -19.77 -55.89 56.22
C VAL A 350 -18.66 -56.89 56.54
N GLU A 351 -17.65 -56.91 55.69
CA GLU A 351 -16.41 -57.62 55.91
C GLU A 351 -15.26 -56.63 56.09
N THR A 352 -14.47 -56.82 57.13
CA THR A 352 -13.31 -55.95 57.39
C THR A 352 -12.14 -56.33 56.47
N MET A 353 -11.82 -55.47 55.49
CA MET A 353 -10.75 -55.75 54.51
C MET A 353 -9.36 -55.37 55.05
N ARG A 354 -9.27 -54.21 55.71
CA ARG A 354 -8.05 -53.71 56.34
C ARG A 354 -8.40 -52.64 57.37
N SER A 355 -7.58 -52.53 58.41
CA SER A 355 -7.63 -51.43 59.39
C SER A 355 -6.27 -50.74 59.46
N ARG A 356 -6.25 -49.41 59.58
CA ARG A 356 -5.02 -48.60 59.69
C ARG A 356 -5.24 -47.45 60.67
N GLY A 357 -4.76 -47.62 61.91
CA GLY A 357 -5.02 -46.67 63.00
C GLY A 357 -6.52 -46.61 63.30
N SER A 358 -7.09 -45.41 63.31
CA SER A 358 -8.53 -45.17 63.46
C SER A 358 -9.34 -45.37 62.17
N ASN A 359 -8.71 -45.70 61.04
CA ASN A 359 -9.43 -45.91 59.77
C ASN A 359 -9.72 -47.38 59.51
N ALA A 360 -10.99 -47.71 59.28
CA ALA A 360 -11.44 -49.02 58.85
C ALA A 360 -11.87 -49.00 57.37
N PHE A 361 -11.52 -50.05 56.63
CA PHE A 361 -11.91 -50.24 55.24
C PHE A 361 -12.74 -51.52 55.13
N LEU A 362 -13.99 -51.36 54.76
CA LEU A 362 -15.01 -52.39 54.83
C LEU A 362 -15.56 -52.70 53.44
N ARG A 363 -15.94 -53.95 53.20
CA ARG A 363 -16.56 -54.45 51.97
C ARG A 363 -17.97 -54.93 52.26
N PHE A 364 -18.91 -54.66 51.36
CA PHE A 364 -20.22 -55.30 51.44
C PHE A 364 -20.12 -56.72 50.85
N PRO A 365 -20.60 -57.76 51.54
CA PRO A 365 -20.76 -59.08 50.94
C PRO A 365 -21.85 -59.02 49.86
N GLU A 366 -22.13 -60.13 49.19
CA GLU A 366 -23.21 -60.18 48.21
C GLU A 366 -24.57 -59.92 48.89
N LEU A 367 -25.15 -58.75 48.64
CA LEU A 367 -26.39 -58.28 49.26
C LEU A 367 -27.60 -58.72 48.44
N SER A 368 -28.73 -58.99 49.11
CA SER A 368 -30.00 -59.23 48.43
C SER A 368 -30.47 -58.00 47.63
N PRO A 369 -31.24 -58.17 46.54
CA PRO A 369 -31.68 -57.05 45.70
C PRO A 369 -32.39 -55.92 46.48
N ASP A 370 -33.15 -56.24 47.52
CA ASP A 370 -33.82 -55.24 48.35
C ASP A 370 -32.84 -54.46 49.23
N ARG A 371 -31.81 -55.11 49.78
CA ARG A 371 -30.73 -54.41 50.51
C ARG A 371 -29.88 -53.54 49.58
N VAL A 372 -29.64 -53.99 48.35
CA VAL A 372 -28.97 -53.17 47.31
C VAL A 372 -29.79 -51.93 46.99
N ARG A 373 -31.11 -52.03 46.84
CA ARG A 373 -32.00 -50.87 46.62
C ARG A 373 -31.90 -49.84 47.75
N LEU A 374 -31.90 -50.30 48.99
CA LEU A 374 -31.75 -49.44 50.17
C LEU A 374 -30.36 -48.79 50.22
N LEU A 375 -29.29 -49.53 49.90
CA LEU A 375 -27.93 -49.00 49.80
C LEU A 375 -27.81 -47.94 48.70
N VAL A 376 -28.45 -48.15 47.53
CA VAL A 376 -28.52 -47.15 46.47
C VAL A 376 -29.26 -45.90 46.95
N ARG A 377 -30.36 -46.05 47.70
CA ARG A 377 -31.10 -44.91 48.25
C ARG A 377 -30.27 -44.11 49.26
N SER A 378 -29.57 -44.78 50.18
CA SER A 378 -28.76 -44.11 51.22
C SER A 378 -27.49 -43.43 50.66
N VAL A 379 -26.91 -43.98 49.59
CA VAL A 379 -25.66 -43.49 49.01
C VAL A 379 -25.90 -42.55 47.82
N MET A 380 -26.70 -42.96 46.85
CA MET A 380 -26.90 -42.24 45.57
C MET A 380 -28.15 -41.34 45.59
N GLY A 381 -29.13 -41.62 46.44
CA GLY A 381 -30.40 -40.85 46.55
C GLY A 381 -30.28 -39.50 47.25
N ARG A 382 -29.08 -39.15 47.72
CA ARG A 382 -28.77 -37.95 48.48
C ARG A 382 -28.52 -36.74 47.58
N ALA A 383 -29.30 -35.68 47.72
CA ALA A 383 -29.13 -34.47 46.92
C ALA A 383 -27.80 -33.75 47.21
N ASP A 384 -27.36 -33.76 48.47
CA ASP A 384 -26.10 -33.16 48.93
C ASP A 384 -24.85 -33.88 48.41
N ALA A 385 -24.97 -35.15 47.99
CA ALA A 385 -23.88 -35.89 47.36
C ALA A 385 -23.51 -35.35 45.96
N TRP A 386 -24.43 -34.65 45.29
CA TRP A 386 -24.26 -34.23 43.89
C TRP A 386 -24.25 -32.72 43.69
N GLN A 387 -24.95 -31.97 44.55
CA GLN A 387 -25.03 -30.51 44.48
C GLN A 387 -23.75 -29.86 45.04
N PRO A 388 -23.03 -29.02 44.27
CA PRO A 388 -21.86 -28.33 44.78
C PRO A 388 -22.27 -27.26 45.81
N ALA A 389 -21.49 -27.13 46.89
CA ALA A 389 -21.73 -26.14 47.95
C ALA A 389 -21.62 -24.66 47.49
N GLY A 390 -21.01 -24.40 46.33
CA GLY A 390 -20.87 -23.07 45.75
C GLY A 390 -20.31 -23.12 44.31
N PRO A 391 -20.26 -21.97 43.60
CA PRO A 391 -19.67 -21.89 42.28
C PRO A 391 -18.17 -22.22 42.29
N HIS A 392 -17.69 -22.88 41.24
CA HIS A 392 -16.26 -23.17 41.11
C HIS A 392 -15.44 -21.88 40.92
N PRO A 393 -14.24 -21.78 41.52
CA PRO A 393 -13.38 -20.61 41.38
C PRO A 393 -12.89 -20.43 39.94
N THR A 394 -12.86 -19.19 39.47
CA THR A 394 -12.30 -18.84 38.16
C THR A 394 -10.78 -18.88 38.19
N VAL A 395 -10.17 -19.26 37.05
CA VAL A 395 -8.72 -19.31 36.88
C VAL A 395 -8.36 -18.49 35.64
N SER A 396 -7.42 -17.56 35.79
CA SER A 396 -6.99 -16.71 34.67
C SER A 396 -6.31 -17.51 33.56
N GLY A 397 -6.38 -16.98 32.33
CA GLY A 397 -5.77 -17.61 31.15
C GLY A 397 -4.28 -17.93 31.32
N PHE A 398 -3.50 -16.97 31.82
CA PHE A 398 -2.06 -17.15 32.04
C PHE A 398 -1.73 -18.24 33.06
N ARG A 399 -2.46 -18.32 34.18
CA ARG A 399 -2.27 -19.38 35.18
C ARG A 399 -2.64 -20.75 34.60
N SER A 400 -3.72 -20.82 33.84
CA SER A 400 -4.13 -22.06 33.16
C SER A 400 -3.05 -22.53 32.18
N LEU A 401 -2.53 -21.63 31.35
CA LEU A 401 -1.46 -21.94 30.40
C LEU A 401 -0.17 -22.40 31.10
N ALA A 402 0.24 -21.73 32.18
CA ALA A 402 1.40 -22.13 32.98
C ALA A 402 1.26 -23.56 33.54
N HIS A 403 0.08 -23.92 34.06
CA HIS A 403 -0.21 -25.28 34.50
C HIS A 403 -0.17 -26.29 33.35
N ILE A 404 -0.74 -25.95 32.20
CA ILE A 404 -0.73 -26.80 31.00
C ILE A 404 0.70 -27.06 30.51
N THR A 405 1.52 -26.00 30.42
CA THR A 405 2.92 -26.11 30.04
C THR A 405 3.70 -26.98 31.02
N ALA A 406 3.50 -26.82 32.32
CA ALA A 406 4.12 -27.66 33.34
C ALA A 406 3.74 -29.15 33.20
N ILE A 407 2.46 -29.44 32.91
CA ILE A 407 1.99 -30.81 32.63
C ILE A 407 2.65 -31.37 31.36
N GLY A 408 2.72 -30.58 30.29
CA GLY A 408 3.34 -30.97 29.03
C GLY A 408 4.83 -31.33 29.18
N ILE A 409 5.60 -30.47 29.85
CA ILE A 409 7.03 -30.69 30.15
C ILE A 409 7.21 -31.94 31.04
N GLY A 410 6.40 -32.06 32.10
CA GLY A 410 6.44 -33.23 32.98
C GLY A 410 6.08 -34.54 32.28
N THR A 411 5.30 -34.47 31.20
CA THR A 411 4.94 -35.63 30.37
C THR A 411 6.11 -36.05 29.49
N LEU A 412 6.80 -35.12 28.84
CA LEU A 412 8.03 -35.40 28.07
C LEU A 412 9.05 -36.16 28.92
N GLY A 413 9.35 -35.65 30.12
CA GLY A 413 10.32 -36.28 31.03
C GLY A 413 9.92 -37.69 31.50
N ASN A 414 8.62 -38.02 31.49
CA ASN A 414 8.11 -39.31 31.92
C ASN A 414 7.88 -40.30 30.77
N ILE A 415 7.62 -39.84 29.53
CA ILE A 415 7.53 -40.70 28.34
C ILE A 415 8.87 -41.39 28.06
N PHE A 416 9.98 -40.71 28.33
CA PHE A 416 11.35 -41.24 28.13
C PHE A 416 11.91 -41.99 29.35
N ARG A 417 11.22 -42.00 30.51
CA ARG A 417 11.62 -42.80 31.68
C ARG A 417 11.00 -44.20 31.58
N ARG A 418 11.81 -45.22 31.24
CA ARG A 418 11.46 -46.63 31.51
C ARG A 418 11.33 -46.82 33.03
N GLU A 419 10.24 -47.45 33.48
CA GLU A 419 10.06 -47.78 34.90
C GLU A 419 11.27 -48.59 35.42
N PRO A 420 11.96 -48.13 36.47
CA PRO A 420 12.98 -48.93 37.10
C PRO A 420 12.33 -50.00 37.98
N LYS A 421 12.82 -51.24 37.90
CA LYS A 421 12.65 -52.23 38.96
C LYS A 421 13.25 -51.67 40.25
N ASN A 422 12.52 -51.87 41.35
CA ASN A 422 12.89 -51.53 42.73
C ASN A 422 14.40 -51.64 43.01
N VAL A 423 15.03 -50.52 43.37
CA VAL A 423 16.23 -50.49 44.24
C VAL A 423 16.12 -49.28 45.17
N ALA A 424 16.53 -49.50 46.40
CA ALA A 424 16.39 -48.65 47.57
C ALA A 424 17.06 -47.27 47.44
N ALA A 425 16.60 -46.39 48.34
CA ALA A 425 16.93 -44.98 48.45
C ALA A 425 18.43 -44.69 48.62
N GLY A 426 18.88 -43.64 47.96
CA GLY A 426 20.11 -42.91 48.25
C GLY A 426 19.93 -41.45 47.85
N THR A 427 20.04 -40.54 48.83
CA THR A 427 20.11 -39.08 48.65
C THR A 427 21.37 -38.69 47.88
N PRO A 428 21.34 -37.59 47.10
CA PRO A 428 22.21 -36.46 47.49
C PRO A 428 21.68 -35.04 47.14
N ALA A 429 22.47 -34.09 47.62
CA ALA A 429 22.33 -32.65 47.88
C ALA A 429 22.25 -31.70 46.65
N PRO A 430 22.01 -30.38 46.87
CA PRO A 430 21.81 -29.40 45.79
C PRO A 430 23.12 -28.73 45.36
N ILE A 431 23.24 -28.36 44.09
CA ILE A 431 24.34 -27.53 43.57
C ILE A 431 23.75 -26.30 42.87
N LYS A 432 24.09 -25.13 43.43
CA LYS A 432 24.09 -23.81 42.80
C LYS A 432 25.45 -23.54 42.13
N ALA A 433 25.48 -22.45 41.35
CA ALA A 433 26.64 -21.71 40.82
C ALA A 433 27.19 -22.25 39.48
N ALA A 434 27.71 -21.45 38.55
CA ALA A 434 27.83 -20.00 38.33
C ALA A 434 28.40 -19.88 36.88
N ALA A 435 27.92 -18.98 36.03
CA ALA A 435 28.40 -17.62 35.79
C ALA A 435 29.79 -17.47 35.12
N ALA A 436 29.84 -16.43 34.28
CA ALA A 436 30.98 -15.63 33.81
C ALA A 436 31.82 -16.21 32.64
N LEU A 437 31.96 -15.53 31.49
CA LEU A 437 32.50 -14.19 31.15
C LEU A 437 34.02 -14.20 30.92
N ALA A 438 34.44 -13.84 29.70
CA ALA A 438 35.69 -13.16 29.33
C ALA A 438 35.51 -12.77 27.83
N LEU A 439 35.32 -11.51 27.39
CA LEU A 439 36.23 -10.34 27.39
C LEU A 439 37.67 -10.74 27.02
N THR A 440 38.44 -10.12 26.12
CA THR A 440 38.44 -8.92 25.23
C THR A 440 39.79 -9.00 24.47
N VAL A 441 40.10 -8.21 23.42
CA VAL A 441 40.83 -6.92 23.55
C VAL A 441 41.17 -6.36 22.16
N LEU A 442 40.80 -5.07 21.99
CA LEU A 442 41.43 -3.88 21.36
C LEU A 442 42.26 -3.98 20.06
N GLY A 443 42.38 -2.93 19.25
CA GLY A 443 42.09 -1.49 19.42
C GLY A 443 41.97 -0.79 18.05
N ALA A 444 41.30 0.35 17.86
CA ALA A 444 41.26 1.65 18.56
C ALA A 444 42.34 2.65 18.10
N ALA A 445 41.92 3.65 17.31
CA ALA A 445 42.24 5.09 17.40
C ALA A 445 41.57 5.81 16.19
N MET A 446 40.51 6.62 16.34
CA MET A 446 40.44 8.02 16.83
C MET A 446 41.23 9.01 15.95
N LEU A 447 40.80 10.24 15.61
CA LEU A 447 39.59 11.06 15.77
C LEU A 447 39.77 12.31 14.84
N ARG A 448 38.63 12.79 14.31
CA ARG A 448 38.17 14.11 13.78
C ARG A 448 38.91 15.42 14.24
N PRO A 449 38.52 16.68 13.84
CA PRO A 449 37.86 17.28 12.64
C PRO A 449 38.45 18.68 12.19
N ASP A 450 37.75 19.32 11.24
CA ASP A 450 37.49 20.76 11.01
C ASP A 450 38.48 21.75 10.32
N ALA A 451 38.00 22.23 9.16
CA ALA A 451 37.80 23.62 8.70
C ALA A 451 38.94 24.68 8.64
N ALA A 452 39.21 25.11 7.39
CA ALA A 452 39.06 26.48 6.86
C ALA A 452 40.22 27.51 6.82
N HIS A 453 40.41 28.05 5.58
CA HIS A 453 40.98 29.35 5.12
C HIS A 453 42.53 29.46 5.05
N ALA A 454 43.19 30.07 4.04
CA ALA A 454 42.81 31.17 3.14
C ALA A 454 43.61 31.21 1.80
N GLN A 455 43.00 31.87 0.79
CA GLN A 455 43.51 32.79 -0.25
C GLN A 455 44.88 32.61 -0.95
N VAL A 456 44.84 32.57 -2.29
CA VAL A 456 45.66 33.41 -3.20
C VAL A 456 44.81 33.78 -4.44
N ALA A 457 44.95 35.02 -4.93
CA ALA A 457 44.19 35.65 -6.00
C ALA A 457 44.98 35.63 -7.36
N PRO A 458 44.64 36.44 -8.39
CA PRO A 458 44.20 35.96 -9.71
C PRO A 458 45.20 36.22 -10.85
N GLU A 459 45.10 35.50 -11.96
CA GLU A 459 45.75 35.88 -13.22
C GLU A 459 44.72 36.07 -14.34
N THR A 460 44.66 37.32 -14.81
CA THR A 460 44.04 37.78 -16.04
C THR A 460 44.88 37.37 -17.25
N ALA A 461 44.26 36.78 -18.27
CA ALA A 461 44.80 36.76 -19.62
C ALA A 461 43.68 37.19 -20.60
N GLY A 462 43.84 38.40 -21.14
CA GLY A 462 42.93 38.97 -22.11
C GLY A 462 42.98 38.23 -23.45
N ALA A 463 41.80 37.91 -23.99
CA ALA A 463 41.66 37.56 -25.39
C ALA A 463 41.27 38.83 -26.17
N ALA A 464 42.19 39.24 -27.04
CA ALA A 464 42.09 40.41 -27.90
C ALA A 464 40.88 40.34 -28.84
N VAL A 465 40.23 41.49 -28.98
CA VAL A 465 39.29 41.81 -30.06
C VAL A 465 40.08 41.92 -31.37
N ALA A 466 39.61 41.23 -32.42
CA ALA A 466 39.98 41.45 -33.81
C ALA A 466 38.81 40.99 -34.71
N PRO A 467 38.68 41.53 -35.94
CA PRO A 467 37.72 42.58 -36.27
C PRO A 467 36.44 42.03 -36.90
N ALA A 468 35.40 42.87 -36.85
CA ALA A 468 34.18 42.71 -37.62
C ALA A 468 34.48 42.57 -39.11
N ALA A 469 34.05 41.45 -39.70
CA ALA A 469 33.86 41.32 -41.14
C ALA A 469 32.40 41.65 -41.47
N ASP A 470 32.23 42.41 -42.53
CA ASP A 470 31.00 43.05 -42.97
C ASP A 470 29.81 42.10 -43.12
N GLY A 471 28.71 42.49 -42.46
CA GLY A 471 27.38 42.56 -43.05
C GLY A 471 26.77 41.29 -43.63
N THR A 472 26.26 40.40 -42.76
CA THR A 472 24.92 39.73 -42.81
C THR A 472 24.92 38.32 -42.19
N ALA A 473 26.07 37.68 -42.00
CA ALA A 473 26.18 36.38 -41.33
C ALA A 473 26.03 36.50 -39.80
N ARG A 474 25.16 35.69 -39.20
CA ARG A 474 24.95 35.59 -37.75
C ARG A 474 25.73 34.40 -37.19
N GLN A 475 26.52 34.60 -36.14
CA GLN A 475 27.14 33.47 -35.43
C GLN A 475 26.18 32.88 -34.40
N ILE A 476 26.13 31.55 -34.33
CA ILE A 476 25.30 30.76 -33.43
C ILE A 476 26.16 29.70 -32.78
N ARG A 477 26.17 29.63 -31.44
CA ARG A 477 26.77 28.55 -30.68
C ARG A 477 25.68 27.60 -30.19
N LEU A 478 25.85 26.30 -30.44
CA LEU A 478 24.95 25.24 -29.99
C LEU A 478 25.73 24.26 -29.11
N THR A 479 25.52 24.30 -27.79
CA THR A 479 26.08 23.30 -26.87
C THR A 479 25.28 22.00 -26.94
N LEU A 480 25.84 20.86 -26.51
CA LEU A 480 25.05 19.62 -26.44
C LEU A 480 23.84 19.76 -25.50
N ARG A 481 23.93 20.60 -24.47
CA ARG A 481 22.78 20.95 -23.61
C ARG A 481 21.66 21.63 -24.41
N ASP A 482 21.99 22.52 -25.33
CA ASP A 482 21.01 23.15 -26.24
C ASP A 482 20.39 22.12 -27.19
N LEU A 483 21.14 21.07 -27.53
CA LEU A 483 20.68 19.90 -28.29
C LEU A 483 19.97 18.84 -27.41
N GLN A 484 19.39 19.28 -26.29
CA GLN A 484 18.61 18.46 -25.35
C GLN A 484 19.41 17.37 -24.59
N GLN A 485 20.74 17.41 -24.60
CA GLN A 485 21.59 16.52 -23.78
C GLN A 485 21.84 17.14 -22.40
N ARG A 486 20.90 16.94 -21.47
CA ARG A 486 20.92 17.56 -20.13
C ARG A 486 22.00 17.00 -19.20
N GLN A 487 22.55 15.82 -19.49
CA GLN A 487 23.63 15.19 -18.74
C GLN A 487 24.87 15.00 -19.62
N PRO A 488 26.08 14.88 -19.02
CA PRO A 488 27.27 14.45 -19.74
C PRO A 488 27.04 13.09 -20.40
N ILE A 489 27.50 12.91 -21.62
CA ILE A 489 27.33 11.66 -22.37
C ILE A 489 28.46 10.72 -21.95
N ARG A 490 28.11 9.51 -21.51
CA ARG A 490 29.06 8.44 -21.25
C ARG A 490 28.91 7.37 -22.32
N LEU A 491 29.96 7.19 -23.12
CA LEU A 491 30.11 6.07 -24.05
C LEU A 491 30.96 5.00 -23.37
N GLY A 492 30.58 3.75 -23.52
CA GLY A 492 31.34 2.59 -23.04
C GLY A 492 31.28 1.46 -24.05
N SER A 493 31.90 0.33 -23.72
CA SER A 493 32.12 -0.81 -24.62
C SER A 493 33.22 -0.61 -25.66
N THR A 494 33.55 -1.68 -26.38
CA THR A 494 34.49 -1.65 -27.51
C THR A 494 33.94 -0.85 -28.69
N HIS A 495 32.61 -0.77 -28.81
CA HIS A 495 31.90 0.04 -29.77
C HIS A 495 30.70 0.74 -29.11
N GLY A 496 30.78 2.05 -28.92
CA GLY A 496 29.69 2.86 -28.38
C GLY A 496 29.37 4.02 -29.31
N GLU A 497 28.11 4.25 -29.67
CA GLU A 497 27.71 5.35 -30.54
C GLU A 497 26.46 6.04 -30.01
N ILE A 498 26.43 7.36 -30.08
CA ILE A 498 25.22 8.16 -29.83
C ILE A 498 24.95 9.06 -31.02
N GLY A 499 23.69 9.10 -31.48
CA GLY A 499 23.20 10.03 -32.49
C GLY A 499 22.37 11.15 -31.85
N ILE A 500 22.87 12.37 -31.93
CA ILE A 500 22.26 13.57 -31.35
C ILE A 500 21.53 14.32 -32.47
N PRO A 501 20.18 14.28 -32.52
CA PRO A 501 19.44 15.06 -33.49
C PRO A 501 19.49 16.54 -33.13
N PHE A 502 19.62 17.40 -34.13
CA PHE A 502 19.48 18.85 -33.98
C PHE A 502 18.97 19.48 -35.27
N GLY A 503 18.30 20.62 -35.16
CA GLY A 503 17.81 21.32 -36.33
C GLY A 503 18.62 22.57 -36.67
N VAL A 504 18.57 22.95 -37.95
CA VAL A 504 18.96 24.27 -38.45
C VAL A 504 17.71 24.93 -39.03
N ARG A 505 17.51 26.23 -38.75
CA ARG A 505 16.33 26.96 -39.23
C ARG A 505 16.15 26.83 -40.74
N SER A 506 14.90 26.68 -41.17
CA SER A 506 14.52 26.57 -42.59
C SER A 506 14.79 27.84 -43.41
N ASP A 507 14.88 29.00 -42.73
CA ASP A 507 15.18 30.31 -43.31
C ASP A 507 16.66 30.70 -43.16
N ALA A 508 17.56 29.75 -42.95
CA ALA A 508 18.99 30.00 -42.81
C ALA A 508 19.84 28.91 -43.48
N VAL A 509 21.01 29.31 -43.98
CA VAL A 509 22.02 28.40 -44.52
C VAL A 509 23.31 28.56 -43.73
N VAL A 510 23.95 27.46 -43.37
CA VAL A 510 25.26 27.47 -42.72
C VAL A 510 26.32 27.81 -43.76
N THR A 511 27.11 28.86 -43.51
CA THR A 511 28.21 29.29 -44.39
C THR A 511 29.59 28.92 -43.85
N ALA A 512 29.71 28.71 -42.53
CA ALA A 512 30.88 28.13 -41.90
C ALA A 512 30.48 27.39 -40.61
N ALA A 513 31.18 26.30 -40.29
CA ALA A 513 30.93 25.54 -39.07
C ALA A 513 32.25 25.09 -38.43
N THR A 514 32.33 25.20 -37.11
CA THR A 514 33.45 24.67 -36.31
C THR A 514 32.90 23.93 -35.11
N MET A 515 33.44 22.75 -34.83
CA MET A 515 33.04 21.95 -33.67
C MET A 515 34.15 21.96 -32.63
N THR A 516 33.76 22.21 -31.37
CA THR A 516 34.62 22.05 -30.20
C THR A 516 34.14 20.86 -29.40
N LEU A 517 34.94 19.80 -29.34
CA LEU A 517 34.65 18.57 -28.61
C LEU A 517 35.50 18.51 -27.34
N THR A 518 34.85 18.45 -26.17
CA THR A 518 35.50 18.33 -24.87
C THR A 518 35.12 17.01 -24.21
N PHE A 519 36.09 16.12 -24.03
CA PHE A 519 35.85 14.78 -23.49
C PHE A 519 37.07 14.21 -22.75
N ALA A 520 36.82 13.27 -21.84
CA ALA A 520 37.83 12.49 -21.13
C ALA A 520 37.58 11.00 -21.37
N TYR A 521 38.61 10.16 -21.27
CA TYR A 521 38.48 8.73 -21.52
C TYR A 521 39.45 7.94 -20.66
N SER A 522 39.29 6.62 -20.64
CA SER A 522 40.13 5.75 -19.81
C SER A 522 41.61 5.81 -20.21
N PRO A 523 42.54 6.00 -19.25
CA PRO A 523 43.97 5.97 -19.52
C PRO A 523 44.52 4.56 -19.81
N ALA A 524 43.68 3.52 -19.68
CA ALA A 524 44.04 2.13 -19.96
C ALA A 524 43.78 1.72 -21.43
N LEU A 525 43.29 2.64 -22.28
CA LEU A 525 43.07 2.38 -23.70
C LEU A 525 44.40 2.32 -24.49
N LEU A 526 44.42 1.49 -25.51
CA LEU A 526 45.49 1.35 -26.50
C LEU A 526 45.26 2.38 -27.61
N GLY A 527 46.07 3.44 -27.63
CA GLY A 527 45.86 4.58 -28.53
C GLY A 527 46.06 4.31 -30.03
N ASP A 528 46.69 3.19 -30.40
CA ASP A 528 46.83 2.76 -31.80
C ASP A 528 45.59 2.03 -32.33
N LEU A 529 44.73 1.53 -31.44
CA LEU A 529 43.48 0.85 -31.79
C LEU A 529 42.24 1.67 -31.41
N SER A 530 42.35 2.53 -30.40
CA SER A 530 41.23 3.29 -29.84
C SER A 530 41.07 4.66 -30.50
N GLN A 531 39.85 5.00 -30.90
CA GLN A 531 39.53 6.24 -31.60
C GLN A 531 38.14 6.78 -31.26
N MET A 532 37.99 8.10 -31.26
CA MET A 532 36.71 8.79 -31.26
C MET A 532 36.43 9.31 -32.67
N VAL A 533 35.31 8.92 -33.26
CA VAL A 533 34.87 9.32 -34.59
C VAL A 533 33.66 10.24 -34.46
N VAL A 534 33.75 11.40 -35.11
CA VAL A 534 32.66 12.39 -35.18
C VAL A 534 32.07 12.33 -36.57
N LEU A 535 30.76 12.09 -36.65
CA LEU A 535 30.03 12.08 -37.91
C LEU A 535 28.90 13.11 -37.89
N VAL A 536 28.65 13.75 -39.03
CA VAL A 536 27.50 14.64 -39.22
C VAL A 536 26.70 14.11 -40.40
N ASN A 537 25.41 13.83 -40.19
CA ASN A 537 24.51 13.25 -41.19
C ASN A 537 25.06 11.97 -41.86
N GLY A 538 25.85 11.19 -41.11
CA GLY A 538 26.45 9.94 -41.58
C GLY A 538 27.84 10.08 -42.23
N GLU A 539 28.31 11.31 -42.47
CA GLU A 539 29.64 11.56 -43.04
C GLU A 539 30.69 11.77 -41.94
N THR A 540 31.87 11.17 -42.09
CA THR A 540 32.95 11.25 -41.08
C THR A 540 33.68 12.59 -41.20
N VAL A 541 33.53 13.43 -40.18
CA VAL A 541 34.15 14.76 -40.11
C VAL A 541 35.55 14.69 -39.51
N ARG A 542 35.72 13.89 -38.44
CA ARG A 542 36.99 13.79 -37.72
C ARG A 542 37.14 12.44 -37.04
N THR A 543 38.36 11.91 -37.08
CA THR A 543 38.79 10.75 -36.29
C THR A 543 39.92 11.17 -35.35
N ILE A 544 39.78 10.87 -34.07
CA ILE A 544 40.66 11.33 -32.98
C ILE A 544 41.25 10.09 -32.28
N PRO A 545 42.56 9.85 -32.34
CA PRO A 545 43.18 8.73 -31.62
C PRO A 545 43.16 8.98 -30.11
N LEU A 546 42.90 7.92 -29.32
CA LEU A 546 42.74 8.01 -27.86
C LEU A 546 44.02 7.59 -27.14
N VAL A 547 45.00 8.48 -27.10
CA VAL A 547 46.32 8.22 -26.47
C VAL A 547 46.31 8.54 -24.97
N ARG A 548 47.22 7.94 -24.20
CA ARG A 548 47.20 8.00 -22.73
C ARG A 548 47.50 9.41 -22.18
N GLU A 549 48.30 10.19 -22.90
CA GLU A 549 48.77 11.53 -22.49
C GLU A 549 47.61 12.53 -22.37
N THR A 550 46.55 12.37 -23.18
CA THR A 550 45.39 13.28 -23.23
C THR A 550 44.14 12.74 -22.53
N ALA A 551 44.23 11.58 -21.86
CA ALA A 551 43.09 10.88 -21.26
C ALA A 551 42.36 11.65 -20.13
N GLY A 552 43.07 12.51 -19.39
CA GLY A 552 42.54 13.29 -18.25
C GLY A 552 41.52 14.38 -18.61
N GLY A 553 41.29 14.62 -19.90
CA GLY A 553 40.38 15.64 -20.41
C GLY A 553 41.05 16.40 -21.55
N THR A 554 40.56 16.19 -22.77
CA THR A 554 41.03 16.87 -23.97
C THR A 554 39.94 17.79 -24.53
N GLN A 555 40.36 18.90 -25.13
CA GLN A 555 39.49 19.81 -25.86
C GLN A 555 40.08 20.02 -27.25
N LEU A 556 39.30 19.68 -28.27
CA LEU A 556 39.70 19.75 -29.67
C LEU A 556 38.71 20.61 -30.43
N THR A 557 39.21 21.58 -31.20
CA THR A 557 38.41 22.40 -32.10
C THR A 557 38.85 22.12 -33.54
N PHE A 558 37.89 21.79 -34.41
CA PHE A 558 38.14 21.48 -35.82
C PHE A 558 37.02 22.04 -36.72
N PRO A 559 37.32 22.40 -37.98
CA PRO A 559 36.31 22.84 -38.93
C PRO A 559 35.42 21.67 -39.36
N VAL A 560 34.15 21.97 -39.62
CA VAL A 560 33.17 21.04 -40.20
C VAL A 560 32.71 21.63 -41.52
N ASP A 561 32.60 20.80 -42.56
CA ASP A 561 32.12 21.27 -43.86
C ASP A 561 30.68 21.81 -43.73
N PRO A 562 30.42 23.10 -44.06
CA PRO A 562 29.10 23.69 -43.99
C PRO A 562 28.06 22.99 -44.88
N ALA A 563 28.47 22.30 -45.95
CA ALA A 563 27.57 21.58 -46.85
C ALA A 563 26.88 20.37 -46.18
N LEU A 564 27.41 19.88 -45.06
CA LEU A 564 26.82 18.79 -44.28
C LEU A 564 25.57 19.22 -43.52
N PHE A 565 25.34 20.52 -43.34
CA PHE A 565 24.19 21.04 -42.60
C PHE A 565 23.04 21.37 -43.55
N LEU A 566 22.00 20.55 -43.48
CA LEU A 566 20.77 20.74 -44.25
C LEU A 566 19.80 21.66 -43.48
N PRO A 567 19.05 22.54 -44.14
CA PRO A 567 17.91 23.21 -43.49
C PRO A 567 16.91 22.17 -42.96
N GLY A 568 16.48 22.31 -41.72
CA GLY A 568 15.65 21.31 -41.04
C GLY A 568 16.47 20.36 -40.17
N ASP A 569 16.16 19.07 -40.23
CA ASP A 569 16.71 18.06 -39.30
C ASP A 569 18.12 17.60 -39.71
N ASN A 570 19.01 17.55 -38.73
CA ASN A 570 20.39 17.08 -38.84
C ASN A 570 20.70 16.12 -37.69
N ARG A 571 21.80 15.36 -37.81
CA ARG A 571 22.26 14.42 -36.79
C ARG A 571 23.77 14.51 -36.60
N LEU A 572 24.20 14.69 -35.35
CA LEU A 572 25.59 14.60 -34.92
C LEU A 572 25.80 13.25 -34.24
N ASN A 573 26.64 12.38 -34.81
CA ASN A 573 26.98 11.10 -34.21
C ASN A 573 28.39 11.15 -33.59
N LEU A 574 28.49 10.68 -32.35
CA LEU A 574 29.75 10.50 -31.64
C LEU A 574 29.96 9.00 -31.44
N ARG A 575 30.97 8.43 -32.08
CA ARG A 575 31.29 7.00 -32.04
C ARG A 575 32.64 6.79 -31.35
N PHE A 576 32.59 6.07 -30.24
CA PHE A 576 33.73 5.61 -29.46
C PHE A 576 34.10 4.18 -29.88
N LEU A 577 35.34 4.00 -30.29
CA LEU A 577 35.97 2.70 -30.52
C LEU A 577 37.07 2.55 -29.47
N GLY A 578 36.85 1.65 -28.50
CA GLY A 578 37.71 1.51 -27.32
C GLY A 578 38.36 0.14 -27.26
N HIS A 579 39.67 0.09 -27.14
CA HIS A 579 40.44 -1.14 -27.01
C HIS A 579 41.45 -1.01 -25.86
N TYR A 580 41.52 -1.96 -24.94
CA TYR A 580 42.46 -2.05 -23.82
C TYR A 580 43.42 -3.27 -23.90
N ALA A 581 43.18 -4.23 -24.79
CA ALA A 581 44.01 -5.41 -25.01
C ALA A 581 44.07 -5.79 -26.50
N ARG A 582 45.21 -6.32 -26.98
CA ARG A 582 45.38 -6.60 -28.42
C ARG A 582 44.76 -7.92 -28.89
N ASP A 583 44.63 -8.89 -27.99
CA ASP A 583 44.20 -10.25 -28.38
C ASP A 583 42.70 -10.44 -28.17
N CYS A 584 42.23 -10.24 -26.94
CA CYS A 584 40.84 -10.42 -26.56
C CYS A 584 40.45 -9.46 -25.44
N GLU A 585 39.27 -8.87 -25.60
CA GLU A 585 38.73 -7.85 -24.74
C GLU A 585 37.35 -8.27 -24.26
N ASP A 586 37.05 -8.01 -22.99
CA ASP A 586 35.69 -8.01 -22.48
C ASP A 586 35.03 -6.68 -22.89
N PRO A 587 33.97 -6.69 -23.72
CA PRO A 587 33.28 -5.48 -24.14
C PRO A 587 32.61 -4.72 -23.00
N PHE A 588 32.50 -5.28 -21.79
CA PHE A 588 31.99 -4.58 -20.61
C PHE A 588 33.07 -4.27 -19.58
N HIS A 589 34.34 -4.40 -19.94
CA HIS A 589 35.43 -4.12 -19.03
C HIS A 589 35.32 -2.68 -18.52
N SER A 590 35.49 -2.48 -17.22
CA SER A 590 35.32 -1.17 -16.56
C SER A 590 36.29 -0.09 -17.05
N SER A 591 37.34 -0.48 -17.79
CA SER A 591 38.28 0.41 -18.45
C SER A 591 37.80 0.94 -19.82
N LEU A 592 36.68 0.47 -20.37
CA LEU A 592 36.15 0.93 -21.66
C LEU A 592 35.13 2.05 -21.42
N TRP A 593 35.61 3.29 -21.36
CA TRP A 593 34.75 4.46 -21.20
C TRP A 593 35.32 5.74 -21.82
N ALA A 594 34.42 6.60 -22.28
CA ALA A 594 34.65 7.98 -22.68
C ALA A 594 33.48 8.87 -22.19
N ASN A 595 33.79 9.97 -21.51
CA ASN A 595 32.84 10.94 -21.00
C ASN A 595 32.95 12.27 -21.75
N ILE A 596 31.88 12.68 -22.42
CA ILE A 596 31.79 13.92 -23.19
C ILE A 596 31.02 14.96 -22.38
N SER A 597 31.60 16.16 -22.25
CA SER A 597 30.97 17.27 -21.53
C SER A 597 29.83 17.86 -22.36
N ASN A 598 28.65 17.99 -21.78
CA ASN A 598 27.49 18.56 -22.47
C ASN A 598 27.47 20.11 -22.50
N THR A 599 28.22 20.76 -21.61
CA THR A 599 28.33 22.23 -21.54
C THR A 599 29.58 22.78 -22.23
N ARG A 600 30.66 21.99 -22.29
CA ARG A 600 31.94 22.39 -22.93
C ARG A 600 32.11 21.84 -24.35
N THR A 601 31.20 21.00 -24.82
CA THR A 601 31.13 20.57 -26.22
C THR A 601 30.06 21.38 -26.94
N TYR A 602 30.42 22.00 -28.05
CA TYR A 602 29.53 22.87 -28.81
C TYR A 602 29.91 22.97 -30.29
N LEU A 603 28.93 23.38 -31.08
CA LEU A 603 29.04 23.66 -32.51
C LEU A 603 28.83 25.16 -32.74
N ASP A 604 29.83 25.81 -33.30
CA ASP A 604 29.76 27.21 -33.73
C ASP A 604 29.43 27.25 -35.22
N LEU A 605 28.29 27.84 -35.54
CA LEU A 605 27.74 27.97 -36.89
C LEU A 605 27.69 29.45 -37.27
N SER A 606 28.31 29.81 -38.39
CA SER A 606 28.01 31.06 -39.09
C SER A 606 26.85 30.79 -40.04
N VAL A 607 25.73 31.46 -39.84
CA VAL A 607 24.53 31.30 -40.66
C VAL A 607 24.20 32.57 -41.42
N GLN A 608 23.85 32.43 -42.70
CA GLN A 608 23.30 33.51 -43.50
C GLN A 608 21.78 33.34 -43.59
N PRO A 609 20.98 34.33 -43.14
CA PRO A 609 19.54 34.27 -43.25
C PRO A 609 19.11 34.39 -44.71
N LEU A 610 18.17 33.53 -45.12
CA LEU A 610 17.50 33.57 -46.42
C LEU A 610 16.25 34.45 -46.30
N PRO A 611 16.15 35.57 -47.03
CA PRO A 611 14.95 36.40 -47.01
C PRO A 611 13.79 35.64 -47.67
N LEU A 612 12.93 35.04 -46.86
CA LEU A 612 11.70 34.40 -47.31
C LEU A 612 10.65 35.46 -47.65
N ASP A 613 9.99 35.32 -48.79
CA ASP A 613 8.82 36.16 -49.08
C ASP A 613 7.71 35.90 -48.06
N PRO A 614 7.06 36.96 -47.52
CA PRO A 614 5.97 36.81 -46.56
C PRO A 614 4.83 35.98 -47.16
N ASN A 615 4.56 34.80 -46.59
CA ASN A 615 3.47 33.94 -47.04
C ASN A 615 2.91 33.10 -45.89
N LEU A 616 1.60 33.19 -45.67
CA LEU A 616 0.88 32.48 -44.61
C LEU A 616 0.76 30.97 -44.83
N SER A 617 0.99 30.47 -46.05
CA SER A 617 1.03 29.01 -46.30
C SER A 617 2.10 28.27 -45.48
N ARG A 618 3.13 28.99 -45.00
CA ARG A 618 4.21 28.45 -44.15
C ARG A 618 3.93 28.57 -42.65
N TRP A 619 2.76 29.06 -42.26
CA TRP A 619 2.38 29.24 -40.86
C TRP A 619 2.61 27.97 -40.03
N PRO A 620 3.33 28.03 -38.89
CA PRO A 620 3.81 29.22 -38.16
C PRO A 620 5.20 29.77 -38.51
N ALA A 621 5.92 29.21 -39.48
CA ALA A 621 7.23 29.76 -39.89
C ALA A 621 7.05 31.13 -40.59
N PRO A 622 7.98 32.10 -40.41
CA PRO A 622 9.26 32.01 -39.71
C PRO A 622 9.21 32.37 -38.21
N PHE A 623 8.02 32.64 -37.65
CA PHE A 623 7.84 33.06 -36.25
C PHE A 623 8.18 31.95 -35.27
N VAL A 624 7.70 30.73 -35.54
CA VAL A 624 8.09 29.52 -34.81
C VAL A 624 8.54 28.47 -35.81
N ASP A 625 9.85 28.24 -35.84
CA ASP A 625 10.47 27.13 -36.57
C ASP A 625 10.72 25.96 -35.60
N ARG A 626 10.32 24.75 -35.98
CA ARG A 626 10.54 23.53 -35.17
C ARG A 626 12.02 23.11 -35.18
N ALA A 627 12.75 23.48 -36.21
CA ALA A 627 14.16 23.14 -36.34
C ALA A 627 15.09 24.08 -35.57
N ASP A 628 14.62 25.21 -35.01
CA ASP A 628 15.48 26.08 -34.20
C ASP A 628 15.61 25.51 -32.77
N PRO A 629 16.80 25.07 -32.31
CA PRO A 629 16.95 24.46 -30.99
C PRO A 629 16.97 25.48 -29.84
N ARG A 630 17.13 26.78 -30.11
CA ARG A 630 17.28 27.83 -29.09
C ARG A 630 15.94 28.27 -28.50
N ALA A 631 15.94 28.89 -27.32
CA ALA A 631 14.71 29.45 -26.75
C ALA A 631 14.02 30.43 -27.71
N LEU A 632 12.69 30.32 -27.84
CA LEU A 632 11.89 31.19 -28.69
C LEU A 632 11.84 32.60 -28.08
N ASN A 633 12.40 33.60 -28.73
CA ASN A 633 12.26 35.00 -28.35
C ASN A 633 11.45 35.73 -29.42
N LEU A 634 10.15 35.96 -29.16
CA LEU A 634 9.23 36.54 -30.14
C LEU A 634 8.58 37.83 -29.58
N PRO A 635 9.07 39.03 -29.99
CA PRO A 635 8.52 40.29 -29.52
C PRO A 635 7.06 40.54 -29.94
N PHE A 636 6.27 41.07 -29.00
CA PHE A 636 4.88 41.47 -29.22
C PHE A 636 4.78 43.00 -29.18
N VAL A 637 4.32 43.59 -30.27
CA VAL A 637 4.33 45.04 -30.49
C VAL A 637 2.93 45.59 -30.31
N PHE A 638 2.82 46.60 -29.45
CA PHE A 638 1.62 47.38 -29.18
C PHE A 638 1.88 48.85 -29.51
N LEU A 639 0.85 49.59 -29.92
CA LEU A 639 1.00 51.02 -30.25
C LEU A 639 1.28 51.88 -29.01
N SER A 640 0.63 51.56 -27.91
CA SER A 640 0.79 52.19 -26.60
C SER A 640 0.51 51.14 -25.52
N THR A 641 0.23 51.57 -24.29
CA THR A 641 -0.19 50.65 -23.24
C THR A 641 -1.40 49.82 -23.70
N PRO A 642 -1.30 48.48 -23.66
CA PRO A 642 -2.26 47.62 -24.33
C PRO A 642 -3.63 47.65 -23.65
N THR A 643 -4.70 47.56 -24.44
CA THR A 643 -6.07 47.38 -23.93
C THR A 643 -6.29 45.96 -23.39
N ALA A 644 -7.38 45.75 -22.66
CA ALA A 644 -7.81 44.41 -22.27
C ALA A 644 -7.97 43.47 -23.49
N GLY A 645 -8.54 43.96 -24.60
CA GLY A 645 -8.70 43.16 -25.83
C GLY A 645 -7.37 42.82 -26.51
N GLU A 646 -6.43 43.75 -26.56
CA GLU A 646 -5.06 43.51 -27.04
C GLU A 646 -4.35 42.46 -26.19
N LEU A 647 -4.49 42.51 -24.86
CA LEU A 647 -3.94 41.52 -23.94
C LEU A 647 -4.61 40.14 -24.07
N GLU A 648 -5.92 40.07 -24.31
CA GLU A 648 -6.62 38.81 -24.58
C GLU A 648 -6.14 38.17 -25.90
N ALA A 649 -6.02 38.96 -26.96
CA ALA A 649 -5.49 38.51 -28.25
C ALA A 649 -4.02 38.04 -28.11
N ALA A 650 -3.20 38.81 -27.40
CA ALA A 650 -1.82 38.45 -27.12
C ALA A 650 -1.70 37.17 -26.27
N SER A 651 -2.57 36.99 -25.27
CA SER A 651 -2.59 35.79 -24.42
C SER A 651 -2.91 34.53 -25.23
N ALA A 652 -3.84 34.60 -26.17
CA ALA A 652 -4.17 33.49 -27.07
C ALA A 652 -2.98 33.07 -27.96
N LEU A 653 -2.23 34.03 -28.50
CA LEU A 653 -1.03 33.73 -29.31
C LEU A 653 0.16 33.29 -28.46
N ALA A 654 0.41 33.93 -27.31
CA ALA A 654 1.50 33.58 -26.41
C ALA A 654 1.34 32.15 -25.87
N SER A 655 0.14 31.76 -25.43
CA SER A 655 -0.17 30.39 -25.01
C SER A 655 0.05 29.37 -26.13
N TRP A 656 -0.38 29.70 -27.35
CA TRP A 656 -0.16 28.83 -28.49
C TRP A 656 1.32 28.68 -28.87
N PHE A 657 2.05 29.79 -29.02
CA PHE A 657 3.48 29.76 -29.31
C PHE A 657 4.28 29.07 -28.19
N GLY A 658 3.89 29.26 -26.93
CA GLY A 658 4.47 28.56 -25.78
C GLY A 658 4.25 27.04 -25.89
N SER A 659 3.07 26.61 -26.32
CA SER A 659 2.80 25.18 -26.57
C SER A 659 3.69 24.60 -27.68
N LEU A 660 4.01 25.37 -28.72
CA LEU A 660 4.88 24.95 -29.82
C LEU A 660 6.37 24.94 -29.44
N ALA A 661 6.80 25.80 -28.52
CA ALA A 661 8.19 25.96 -28.08
C ALA A 661 8.52 25.23 -26.76
N SER A 662 7.62 24.36 -26.29
CA SER A 662 7.72 23.58 -25.04
C SER A 662 9.11 23.00 -24.75
N TYR A 663 9.75 22.38 -25.74
CA TYR A 663 11.02 21.67 -25.58
C TYR A 663 12.25 22.59 -25.44
N ARG A 664 12.15 23.86 -25.84
CA ARG A 664 13.29 24.81 -25.89
C ARG A 664 13.11 26.08 -25.07
N GLY A 665 11.94 26.28 -24.45
CA GLY A 665 11.61 27.48 -23.69
C GLY A 665 11.24 28.67 -24.59
N PHE A 666 10.67 29.71 -23.99
CA PHE A 666 10.14 30.88 -24.71
C PHE A 666 10.11 32.15 -23.86
N SER A 667 10.16 33.30 -24.53
CA SER A 667 9.87 34.64 -24.01
C SER A 667 9.15 35.48 -25.07
N PHE A 668 8.23 36.34 -24.62
CA PHE A 668 7.41 37.20 -25.46
C PHE A 668 7.56 38.66 -25.02
N PRO A 669 8.71 39.30 -25.31
CA PRO A 669 8.98 40.63 -24.79
C PRO A 669 8.08 41.68 -25.46
N PRO A 670 7.30 42.47 -24.71
CA PRO A 670 6.46 43.49 -25.27
C PRO A 670 7.29 44.70 -25.72
N ARG A 671 6.85 45.36 -26.79
CA ARG A 671 7.42 46.61 -27.32
C ARG A 671 6.31 47.61 -27.56
N TYR A 672 6.46 48.81 -27.01
CA TYR A 672 5.47 49.88 -27.16
C TYR A 672 5.98 50.91 -28.16
N ASN A 673 5.19 51.15 -29.20
CA ASN A 673 5.49 52.10 -30.28
C ASN A 673 6.88 51.93 -30.93
N GLN A 674 7.45 50.73 -30.92
CA GLN A 674 8.79 50.46 -31.41
C GLN A 674 8.83 49.13 -32.15
N LEU A 675 9.36 49.14 -33.38
CA LEU A 675 9.60 47.93 -34.15
C LEU A 675 10.97 47.32 -33.79
N PRO A 676 11.00 46.08 -33.26
CA PRO A 676 12.26 45.39 -33.02
C PRO A 676 12.86 44.86 -34.33
N ARG A 677 14.14 44.52 -34.32
CA ARG A 677 14.78 43.76 -35.41
C ARG A 677 14.32 42.29 -35.37
N GLY A 678 14.30 41.62 -36.53
CA GLY A 678 13.85 40.23 -36.65
C GLY A 678 12.32 40.06 -36.79
N ASN A 679 11.81 38.89 -36.38
CA ASN A 679 10.39 38.56 -36.48
C ASN A 679 9.61 39.11 -35.29
N ALA A 680 8.40 39.65 -35.50
CA ALA A 680 7.57 40.17 -34.41
C ALA A 680 6.06 40.09 -34.74
N VAL A 681 5.23 40.16 -33.70
CA VAL A 681 3.77 40.17 -33.81
C VAL A 681 3.25 41.57 -33.49
N LEU A 682 2.46 42.15 -34.38
CA LEU A 682 1.82 43.47 -34.21
C LEU A 682 0.31 43.28 -34.07
N PHE A 683 -0.28 43.95 -33.08
CA PHE A 683 -1.73 44.03 -32.90
C PHE A 683 -2.24 45.39 -33.40
N LEU A 684 -3.23 45.38 -34.29
CA LEU A 684 -3.75 46.59 -34.93
C LEU A 684 -5.27 46.64 -34.92
N THR A 685 -5.83 47.83 -34.65
CA THR A 685 -7.25 48.12 -34.83
C THR A 685 -7.45 49.41 -35.62
N ASN A 686 -8.69 49.71 -36.04
CA ASN A 686 -8.95 50.98 -36.74
C ASN A 686 -8.68 52.20 -35.86
N ALA A 687 -8.79 52.06 -34.53
CA ALA A 687 -8.47 53.11 -33.57
C ALA A 687 -6.97 53.17 -33.20
N ARG A 688 -6.22 52.08 -33.39
CA ARG A 688 -4.80 51.95 -33.01
C ARG A 688 -3.99 51.41 -34.19
N ARG A 689 -3.46 52.33 -35.01
CA ARG A 689 -2.61 52.02 -36.18
C ARG A 689 -1.18 52.52 -35.99
N MET A 690 -0.22 51.80 -36.56
CA MET A 690 1.19 52.19 -36.57
C MET A 690 1.63 52.46 -38.02
N GLY A 691 1.95 53.72 -38.35
CA GLY A 691 2.38 54.11 -39.70
C GLY A 691 1.37 53.73 -40.79
N SER A 692 1.87 53.17 -41.91
CA SER A 692 1.06 52.69 -43.04
C SER A 692 0.66 51.20 -42.93
N PHE A 693 0.91 50.54 -41.80
CA PHE A 693 0.55 49.13 -41.61
C PHE A 693 -0.95 48.96 -41.40
N GLY A 694 -1.54 47.97 -42.09
CA GLY A 694 -2.91 47.51 -41.83
C GLY A 694 -4.05 48.18 -42.61
N GLY A 695 -3.78 49.16 -43.49
CA GLY A 695 -4.81 49.76 -44.36
C GLY A 695 -6.11 50.14 -43.63
N ASN A 696 -7.26 50.08 -44.33
CA ASN A 696 -8.56 50.10 -43.66
C ASN A 696 -8.99 48.67 -43.31
N ILE A 697 -8.98 48.31 -42.03
CA ILE A 697 -9.26 46.95 -41.57
C ILE A 697 -10.76 46.67 -41.74
N GLN A 698 -11.09 45.67 -42.57
CA GLN A 698 -12.47 45.32 -42.95
C GLN A 698 -13.12 44.29 -42.01
N GLY A 699 -12.31 43.53 -41.25
CA GLY A 699 -12.77 42.46 -40.37
C GLY A 699 -11.61 41.73 -39.68
N PRO A 700 -11.89 40.67 -38.91
CA PRO A 700 -10.87 39.88 -38.25
C PRO A 700 -9.97 39.21 -39.30
N SER A 701 -8.68 39.52 -39.28
CA SER A 701 -7.73 39.07 -40.30
C SER A 701 -6.31 39.02 -39.77
N ALA A 702 -5.44 38.27 -40.45
CA ALA A 702 -4.01 38.31 -40.25
C ALA A 702 -3.28 38.57 -41.58
N SER A 703 -2.13 39.24 -41.52
CA SER A 703 -1.25 39.37 -42.67
C SER A 703 0.21 39.30 -42.26
N VAL A 704 1.08 38.93 -43.21
CA VAL A 704 2.52 38.92 -43.03
C VAL A 704 3.15 39.92 -43.99
N VAL A 705 4.01 40.77 -43.43
CA VAL A 705 4.73 41.80 -44.19
C VAL A 705 6.22 41.76 -43.82
N ARG A 706 7.08 42.28 -44.69
CA ARG A 706 8.51 42.39 -44.37
C ARG A 706 8.72 43.43 -43.27
N ASN A 707 9.63 43.16 -42.34
CA ASN A 707 9.94 44.11 -41.27
C ASN A 707 10.76 45.29 -41.84
N PRO A 708 10.25 46.55 -41.77
CA PRO A 708 11.01 47.70 -42.27
C PRO A 708 12.28 47.98 -41.46
N ALA A 709 12.34 47.53 -40.19
CA ALA A 709 13.50 47.71 -39.32
C ALA A 709 14.57 46.62 -39.53
N ASP A 710 14.26 45.55 -40.27
CA ASP A 710 15.16 44.44 -40.59
C ASP A 710 14.70 43.72 -41.88
N PRO A 711 15.40 43.88 -43.03
CA PRO A 711 15.02 43.23 -44.29
C PRO A 711 14.97 41.70 -44.27
N SER A 712 15.59 41.06 -43.27
CA SER A 712 15.57 39.60 -43.02
C SER A 712 14.46 39.15 -42.07
N GLY A 713 13.74 40.10 -41.45
CA GLY A 713 12.64 39.84 -40.52
C GLY A 713 11.25 39.95 -41.17
N THR A 714 10.27 39.29 -40.57
CA THR A 714 8.85 39.31 -40.96
C THR A 714 7.98 39.79 -39.80
N LEU A 715 7.01 40.65 -40.07
CA LEU A 715 5.98 41.07 -39.11
C LEU A 715 4.68 40.32 -39.36
N LEU A 716 4.10 39.75 -38.31
CA LEU A 716 2.73 39.23 -38.31
C LEU A 716 1.80 40.35 -37.83
N LEU A 717 0.96 40.86 -38.73
CA LEU A 717 -0.09 41.81 -38.39
C LEU A 717 -1.36 41.06 -38.04
N VAL A 718 -1.80 41.14 -36.79
CA VAL A 718 -3.09 40.61 -36.31
C VAL A 718 -4.06 41.78 -36.21
N MET A 719 -5.17 41.70 -36.93
CA MET A 719 -6.01 42.86 -37.25
C MET A 719 -7.49 42.59 -36.96
N GLY A 720 -8.18 43.60 -36.43
CA GLY A 720 -9.63 43.63 -36.28
C GLY A 720 -10.18 45.06 -36.30
N ARG A 721 -11.47 45.26 -36.57
CA ARG A 721 -12.07 46.62 -36.52
C ARG A 721 -12.06 47.17 -35.10
N ASP A 722 -12.25 46.28 -34.12
CA ASP A 722 -12.27 46.52 -32.69
C ASP A 722 -11.57 45.38 -31.92
N ASP A 723 -11.53 45.49 -30.59
CA ASP A 723 -10.93 44.51 -29.68
C ASP A 723 -11.57 43.11 -29.78
N ARG A 724 -12.88 43.03 -30.09
CA ARG A 724 -13.59 41.76 -30.22
C ARG A 724 -13.14 41.01 -31.46
N GLU A 725 -13.03 41.71 -32.60
CA GLU A 725 -12.52 41.12 -33.83
C GLU A 725 -11.03 40.81 -33.74
N LEU A 726 -10.25 41.63 -33.04
CA LEU A 726 -8.84 41.36 -32.79
C LEU A 726 -8.65 40.03 -32.02
N LYS A 727 -9.44 39.82 -30.95
CA LYS A 727 -9.48 38.55 -30.22
C LYS A 727 -9.86 37.38 -31.12
N GLN A 728 -10.89 37.56 -31.96
CA GLN A 728 -11.33 36.54 -32.90
C GLN A 728 -10.23 36.17 -33.90
N ALA A 729 -9.51 37.17 -34.45
CA ALA A 729 -8.40 36.95 -35.37
C ALA A 729 -7.25 36.17 -34.70
N ALA A 730 -6.86 36.56 -33.49
CA ALA A 730 -5.81 35.86 -32.73
C ALA A 730 -6.20 34.41 -32.40
N ALA A 731 -7.43 34.18 -31.93
CA ALA A 731 -7.93 32.85 -31.62
C ALA A 731 -8.06 31.96 -32.87
N ALA A 732 -8.57 32.50 -33.99
CA ALA A 732 -8.67 31.78 -35.25
C ALA A 732 -7.28 31.41 -35.79
N LEU A 733 -6.31 32.31 -35.66
CA LEU A 733 -4.93 32.07 -36.08
C LEU A 733 -4.27 30.97 -35.23
N ALA A 734 -4.43 31.00 -33.91
CA ALA A 734 -3.91 29.97 -33.00
C ALA A 734 -4.54 28.58 -33.23
N LEU A 735 -5.79 28.51 -33.68
CA LEU A 735 -6.48 27.25 -33.96
C LEU A 735 -6.26 26.74 -35.40
N SER A 736 -5.66 27.54 -36.27
CA SER A 736 -5.43 27.16 -37.67
C SER A 736 -4.34 26.09 -37.80
N ARG A 737 -4.64 24.99 -38.50
CA ARG A 737 -3.67 23.92 -38.83
C ARG A 737 -2.94 24.15 -40.16
N GLY A 738 -3.12 25.33 -40.74
CA GLY A 738 -2.64 25.74 -42.05
C GLY A 738 -3.52 26.87 -42.58
N LEU A 739 -2.95 27.80 -43.33
CA LEU A 739 -3.65 28.94 -43.92
C LEU A 739 -3.56 28.86 -45.45
N ALA A 740 -4.60 29.33 -46.14
CA ALA A 740 -4.58 29.44 -47.59
C ALA A 740 -3.40 30.32 -48.06
N GLY A 741 -2.81 30.01 -49.21
CA GLY A 741 -1.62 30.71 -49.71
C GLY A 741 -1.85 32.21 -49.96
N GLY A 742 -0.86 33.03 -49.64
CA GLY A 742 -0.91 34.49 -49.79
C GLY A 742 -0.27 35.25 -48.61
N THR A 743 -0.28 36.58 -48.67
CA THR A 743 0.22 37.45 -47.59
C THR A 743 -0.83 37.80 -46.55
N SER A 744 -2.12 37.52 -46.79
CA SER A 744 -3.22 37.85 -45.89
C SER A 744 -4.28 36.75 -45.83
N ALA A 745 -4.95 36.63 -44.68
CA ALA A 745 -6.05 35.70 -44.42
C ALA A 745 -7.17 36.41 -43.66
N SER A 746 -8.41 36.19 -44.07
CA SER A 746 -9.61 36.66 -43.35
C SER A 746 -10.19 35.55 -42.49
N PHE A 747 -10.61 35.90 -41.27
CA PHE A 747 -11.25 35.00 -40.31
C PHE A 747 -12.70 35.42 -40.03
N ALA A 748 -13.30 36.19 -40.93
CA ALA A 748 -14.70 36.59 -40.82
C ALA A 748 -15.60 35.35 -40.76
N GLY A 749 -16.46 35.27 -39.72
CA GLY A 749 -17.38 34.14 -39.54
C GLY A 749 -16.77 32.87 -38.93
N VAL A 750 -15.46 32.83 -38.62
CA VAL A 750 -14.84 31.68 -37.94
C VAL A 750 -15.38 31.57 -36.51
N ARG A 751 -15.92 30.40 -36.16
CA ARG A 751 -16.37 30.08 -34.80
C ARG A 751 -15.22 29.52 -33.97
N ILE A 752 -14.98 30.12 -32.81
CA ILE A 752 -13.98 29.64 -31.85
C ILE A 752 -14.65 28.61 -30.93
N PRO A 753 -14.22 27.33 -30.95
CA PRO A 753 -14.77 26.30 -30.07
C PRO A 753 -14.45 26.60 -28.60
N SER A 754 -15.30 26.10 -27.70
CA SER A 754 -15.01 26.04 -26.27
C SER A 754 -14.58 24.63 -25.88
N MET A 755 -13.66 24.53 -24.93
CA MET A 755 -13.12 23.24 -24.48
C MET A 755 -13.70 22.82 -23.11
N PRO A 756 -14.16 21.57 -22.96
CA PRO A 756 -14.61 21.05 -21.66
C PRO A 756 -13.51 21.02 -20.60
N ARG A 757 -13.90 20.90 -19.33
CA ARG A 757 -12.93 20.63 -18.25
C ARG A 757 -12.19 19.31 -18.51
N TYR A 758 -10.91 19.25 -18.14
CA TYR A 758 -10.02 18.07 -18.28
C TYR A 758 -9.82 17.57 -19.71
N SER A 759 -10.10 18.40 -20.73
CA SER A 759 -9.92 18.06 -22.15
C SER A 759 -8.58 18.52 -22.73
N ALA A 760 -7.58 18.80 -21.88
CA ALA A 760 -6.27 19.28 -22.29
C ALA A 760 -5.58 18.24 -23.20
N PRO A 761 -5.20 18.59 -24.43
CA PRO A 761 -4.56 17.65 -25.36
C PRO A 761 -3.30 16.95 -24.83
N ARG A 762 -2.56 17.58 -23.92
CA ARG A 762 -1.34 17.01 -23.32
C ARG A 762 -1.58 16.20 -22.04
N TRP A 763 -2.75 16.31 -21.42
CA TRP A 763 -3.05 15.53 -20.21
C TRP A 763 -3.48 14.12 -20.60
N LEU A 764 -3.01 13.14 -19.85
CA LEU A 764 -3.56 11.79 -19.90
C LEU A 764 -5.03 11.83 -19.51
N ARG A 765 -5.81 11.03 -20.24
CA ARG A 765 -7.23 10.86 -19.98
C ARG A 765 -7.45 10.06 -18.71
N THR A 766 -8.50 10.42 -17.99
CA THR A 766 -8.94 9.77 -16.74
C THR A 766 -10.24 8.98 -16.92
N ASP A 767 -10.74 8.84 -18.15
CA ASP A 767 -11.96 8.10 -18.46
C ASP A 767 -11.69 6.70 -19.03
N ARG A 768 -10.44 6.40 -19.41
CA ARG A 768 -9.99 5.11 -19.92
C ARG A 768 -8.49 4.91 -19.71
N PRO A 769 -7.99 3.66 -19.76
CA PRO A 769 -6.57 3.39 -19.95
C PRO A 769 -6.04 4.03 -21.24
N VAL A 770 -4.85 4.61 -21.18
CA VAL A 770 -4.17 5.27 -22.30
C VAL A 770 -2.92 4.47 -22.67
N GLU A 771 -2.78 4.13 -23.95
CA GLU A 771 -1.61 3.42 -24.47
C GLU A 771 -0.40 4.35 -24.60
N LEU A 772 0.81 3.86 -24.30
CA LEU A 772 2.04 4.65 -24.44
C LEU A 772 2.26 5.11 -25.89
N GLY A 773 1.81 4.32 -26.87
CA GLY A 773 1.84 4.66 -28.29
C GLY A 773 0.97 5.84 -28.70
N GLU A 774 -0.01 6.26 -27.88
CA GLU A 774 -0.86 7.43 -28.19
C GLU A 774 -0.11 8.76 -28.05
N PHE A 775 0.92 8.82 -27.19
CA PHE A 775 1.66 10.05 -26.89
C PHE A 775 3.18 9.92 -26.99
N THR A 776 3.70 8.71 -27.22
CA THR A 776 5.15 8.44 -27.38
C THR A 776 5.43 7.88 -28.76
N GLN A 777 6.46 8.39 -29.42
CA GLN A 777 6.89 7.86 -30.71
C GLN A 777 7.54 6.49 -30.54
N ALA A 778 7.23 5.54 -31.42
CA ALA A 778 7.63 4.13 -31.26
C ALA A 778 9.15 3.91 -31.11
N TYR A 779 9.98 4.74 -31.75
CA TYR A 779 11.44 4.62 -31.63
C TYR A 779 11.96 4.98 -30.24
N ALA A 780 11.26 5.83 -29.47
CA ALA A 780 11.68 6.21 -28.11
C ALA A 780 11.42 5.08 -27.10
N LEU A 781 10.60 4.10 -27.48
CA LEU A 781 10.31 2.88 -26.72
C LEU A 781 11.14 1.68 -27.21
N GLN A 782 12.14 1.89 -28.06
CA GLN A 782 13.02 0.85 -28.61
C GLN A 782 14.47 1.15 -28.27
N GLY A 783 15.18 0.13 -27.81
CA GLY A 783 16.59 0.19 -27.46
C GLY A 783 17.42 -0.78 -28.30
N GLN A 784 18.65 -0.40 -28.63
CA GLN A 784 19.58 -1.24 -29.37
C GLN A 784 20.90 -1.41 -28.60
N GLY A 785 21.46 -2.60 -28.66
CA GLY A 785 22.69 -2.96 -27.95
C GLY A 785 22.45 -3.64 -26.60
N LEU A 786 23.54 -4.00 -25.95
CA LEU A 786 23.56 -4.71 -24.67
C LEU A 786 23.31 -3.77 -23.47
N PRO A 787 23.84 -2.53 -23.49
CA PRO A 787 23.27 -1.41 -22.74
C PRO A 787 22.52 -0.49 -23.71
N PRO A 788 21.20 -0.67 -23.89
CA PRO A 788 20.42 0.16 -24.83
C PRO A 788 20.24 1.61 -24.37
N GLY A 789 20.62 1.92 -23.13
CA GLY A 789 20.32 3.19 -22.47
C GLY A 789 18.87 3.28 -22.00
N PRO A 790 18.53 4.32 -21.22
CA PRO A 790 17.19 4.49 -20.68
C PRO A 790 16.18 4.81 -21.79
N LEU A 791 15.11 4.02 -21.87
CA LEU A 791 13.95 4.33 -22.69
C LEU A 791 13.03 5.25 -21.89
N THR A 792 12.81 6.47 -22.40
CA THR A 792 12.05 7.47 -21.65
C THR A 792 10.78 7.88 -22.37
N THR A 793 9.69 7.99 -21.63
CA THR A 793 8.46 8.62 -22.09
C THR A 793 8.01 9.69 -21.12
N SER A 794 7.46 10.79 -21.62
CA SER A 794 6.95 11.89 -20.81
C SER A 794 5.46 12.07 -21.03
N PHE A 795 4.73 12.32 -19.95
CA PHE A 795 3.29 12.54 -19.96
C PHE A 795 2.90 13.57 -18.92
N ARG A 796 1.71 14.14 -19.07
CA ARG A 796 1.15 15.10 -18.10
C ARG A 796 -0.16 14.57 -17.56
N VAL A 797 -0.50 14.94 -16.33
CA VAL A 797 -1.78 14.58 -15.70
C VAL A 797 -2.41 15.80 -15.09
N ALA A 798 -3.72 15.75 -14.88
CA ALA A 798 -4.40 16.78 -14.09
C ALA A 798 -3.84 16.76 -12.65
N PRO A 799 -3.54 17.92 -12.03
CA PRO A 799 -3.00 17.93 -10.67
C PRO A 799 -4.00 17.53 -9.57
N ASP A 800 -5.30 17.46 -9.87
CA ASP A 800 -6.36 17.20 -8.89
C ASP A 800 -6.80 15.74 -8.81
N LEU A 801 -5.96 14.81 -9.25
CA LEU A 801 -6.24 13.38 -9.14
C LEU A 801 -6.11 12.90 -7.70
N PHE A 802 -7.18 12.32 -7.18
CA PHE A 802 -7.29 11.79 -5.83
C PHE A 802 -7.53 10.29 -5.83
N PHE A 803 -6.59 9.52 -5.27
CA PHE A 803 -6.57 8.06 -5.37
C PHE A 803 -7.02 7.32 -4.09
N TRP A 804 -7.20 7.99 -2.96
CA TRP A 804 -7.47 7.33 -1.67
C TRP A 804 -8.76 6.47 -1.70
N PRO A 805 -8.76 5.24 -1.15
CA PRO A 805 -7.71 4.61 -0.34
C PRO A 805 -6.62 3.89 -1.14
N ARG A 806 -6.66 3.90 -2.48
CA ARG A 806 -5.57 3.38 -3.31
C ARG A 806 -4.37 4.34 -3.25
N GLN A 807 -3.21 3.83 -3.62
CA GLN A 807 -1.93 4.54 -3.50
C GLN A 807 -1.46 5.19 -4.82
N GLY A 808 -2.30 5.20 -5.87
CA GLY A 808 -1.94 5.79 -7.15
C GLY A 808 -2.64 5.16 -8.36
N GLY A 809 -2.09 5.42 -9.54
CA GLY A 809 -2.54 4.87 -10.83
C GLY A 809 -1.88 3.53 -11.15
N ASP A 810 -2.37 2.85 -12.18
CA ASP A 810 -1.86 1.53 -12.58
C ASP A 810 -1.09 1.62 -13.92
N LEU A 811 0.13 1.08 -13.97
CA LEU A 811 0.95 0.97 -15.17
C LEU A 811 1.05 -0.52 -15.55
N ARG A 812 0.52 -0.87 -16.73
CA ARG A 812 0.68 -2.19 -17.33
C ARG A 812 1.68 -2.13 -18.47
N LEU A 813 2.85 -2.73 -18.27
CA LEU A 813 3.91 -2.79 -19.26
C LEU A 813 3.89 -4.11 -20.01
N HIS A 814 3.92 -4.02 -21.34
CA HIS A 814 4.26 -5.11 -22.23
C HIS A 814 5.66 -4.86 -22.76
N TYR A 815 6.61 -5.72 -22.40
CA TYR A 815 8.02 -5.49 -22.70
C TYR A 815 8.63 -6.71 -23.39
N ARG A 816 9.49 -6.45 -24.38
CA ARG A 816 10.12 -7.45 -25.25
C ARG A 816 11.63 -7.43 -25.10
N TYR A 817 12.22 -8.61 -25.09
CA TYR A 817 13.66 -8.82 -24.95
C TYR A 817 14.10 -10.10 -25.69
N PRO A 818 15.40 -10.23 -26.02
CA PRO A 818 15.90 -11.37 -26.80
C PRO A 818 15.85 -12.69 -26.02
N GLY A 819 15.53 -13.78 -26.73
CA GLY A 819 15.43 -15.13 -26.17
C GLY A 819 16.70 -15.98 -26.29
N ALA A 820 17.87 -15.35 -26.45
CA ALA A 820 19.07 -16.04 -26.91
C ALA A 820 19.93 -16.65 -25.77
N PRO A 821 20.73 -17.70 -26.06
CA PRO A 821 21.55 -18.40 -25.06
C PRO A 821 22.64 -17.55 -24.39
N TRP A 822 23.10 -16.48 -25.05
CA TRP A 822 24.13 -15.58 -24.52
C TRP A 822 23.61 -14.67 -23.39
N LEU A 823 22.29 -14.53 -23.21
CA LEU A 823 21.70 -13.66 -22.19
C LEU A 823 21.49 -14.43 -20.87
N ASP A 824 22.09 -13.94 -19.78
CA ASP A 824 21.77 -14.39 -18.43
C ASP A 824 20.40 -13.85 -18.01
N ARG A 825 19.35 -14.60 -18.33
CA ARG A 825 17.98 -14.24 -17.98
C ARG A 825 17.72 -14.15 -16.47
N ARG A 826 18.57 -14.74 -15.62
CA ARG A 826 18.41 -14.68 -14.15
C ARG A 826 19.03 -13.41 -13.58
N ALA A 827 20.12 -12.93 -14.17
CA ALA A 827 20.78 -11.69 -13.77
C ALA A 827 20.27 -10.45 -14.53
N SER A 828 19.67 -10.63 -15.70
CA SER A 828 19.12 -9.55 -16.52
C SER A 828 17.74 -9.09 -16.06
N ARG A 829 17.50 -7.77 -16.15
CA ARG A 829 16.30 -7.16 -15.59
C ARG A 829 15.90 -5.85 -16.30
N LEU A 830 14.66 -5.43 -16.10
CA LEU A 830 14.11 -4.14 -16.50
C LEU A 830 13.87 -3.29 -15.24
N ASP A 831 14.63 -2.21 -15.08
CA ASP A 831 14.48 -1.27 -13.98
C ASP A 831 13.50 -0.16 -14.39
N ILE A 832 12.50 0.12 -13.53
CA ILE A 832 11.40 1.04 -13.81
C ILE A 832 11.46 2.19 -12.80
N SER A 833 11.44 3.42 -13.30
CA SER A 833 11.45 4.62 -12.47
C SER A 833 10.55 5.71 -13.04
N ILE A 834 10.01 6.57 -12.17
CA ILE A 834 9.23 7.74 -12.54
C ILE A 834 9.84 8.97 -11.87
N ASN A 835 10.06 10.05 -12.63
CA ASN A 835 10.64 11.30 -12.12
C ASN A 835 11.95 11.08 -11.32
N ASN A 836 12.83 10.20 -11.83
CA ASN A 836 14.07 9.73 -11.20
C ASN A 836 13.90 8.98 -9.87
N GLN A 837 12.67 8.63 -9.48
CA GLN A 837 12.40 7.75 -8.35
C GLN A 837 12.17 6.31 -8.83
N TYR A 838 12.93 5.40 -8.25
CA TYR A 838 12.84 3.98 -8.55
C TYR A 838 11.53 3.36 -8.03
N LEU A 839 10.79 2.68 -8.91
CA LEU A 839 9.52 2.02 -8.59
C LEU A 839 9.69 0.51 -8.36
N GLY A 840 10.51 -0.15 -9.19
CA GLY A 840 10.69 -1.58 -9.14
C GLY A 840 11.58 -2.13 -10.26
N THR A 841 11.86 -3.42 -10.16
CA THR A 841 12.66 -4.17 -11.13
C THR A 841 11.86 -5.39 -11.56
N GLU A 842 11.77 -5.59 -12.86
CA GLU A 842 11.12 -6.75 -13.46
C GLU A 842 12.16 -7.70 -14.06
N PRO A 843 12.22 -8.98 -13.62
CA PRO A 843 13.15 -9.94 -14.18
C PRO A 843 12.74 -10.37 -15.59
N LEU A 844 13.72 -10.66 -16.46
CA LEU A 844 13.47 -11.12 -17.83
C LEU A 844 13.09 -12.62 -17.86
N ARG A 845 11.88 -12.93 -17.39
CA ARG A 845 11.34 -14.29 -17.27
C ARG A 845 10.98 -14.86 -18.64
N GLY A 846 11.86 -15.69 -19.21
CA GLY A 846 11.60 -16.44 -20.45
C GLY A 846 10.37 -17.37 -20.39
N ALA A 847 10.22 -18.29 -21.34
CA ALA A 847 9.03 -19.15 -21.43
C ALA A 847 8.64 -19.80 -20.09
N SER A 848 7.35 -19.76 -19.76
CA SER A 848 6.79 -20.46 -18.60
C SER A 848 7.01 -21.97 -18.73
N TRP A 849 7.07 -22.67 -17.61
CA TRP A 849 7.37 -24.11 -17.60
C TRP A 849 6.39 -24.94 -18.45
N TRP A 850 5.11 -24.55 -18.48
CA TRP A 850 4.09 -25.16 -19.35
C TRP A 850 4.36 -24.93 -20.85
N ARG A 851 4.79 -23.72 -21.24
CA ARG A 851 5.12 -23.41 -22.65
C ARG A 851 6.40 -24.11 -23.11
N ARG A 852 7.38 -24.28 -22.21
CA ARG A 852 8.57 -25.12 -22.50
C ARG A 852 8.20 -26.56 -22.79
N LEU A 853 7.23 -27.11 -22.03
CA LEU A 853 6.71 -28.46 -22.27
C LEU A 853 6.03 -28.60 -23.65
N MET A 854 5.45 -27.51 -24.17
CA MET A 854 4.80 -27.47 -25.49
C MET A 854 5.76 -27.13 -26.65
N GLY A 855 7.07 -26.96 -26.39
CA GLY A 855 8.08 -26.73 -27.44
C GLY A 855 8.36 -25.28 -27.82
N ASP A 856 7.80 -24.29 -27.10
CA ASP A 856 7.99 -22.85 -27.37
C ASP A 856 9.36 -22.28 -26.92
N ASP A 857 10.31 -23.13 -26.52
CA ASP A 857 11.62 -22.68 -26.03
C ASP A 857 12.55 -22.13 -27.14
N ALA A 858 12.12 -22.23 -28.41
CA ALA A 858 12.87 -21.77 -29.59
C ALA A 858 12.53 -20.33 -30.03
N ALA A 859 11.76 -19.56 -29.26
CA ALA A 859 11.39 -18.19 -29.64
C ALA A 859 12.60 -17.22 -29.65
N GLU A 860 12.80 -16.51 -30.77
CA GLU A 860 13.89 -15.52 -30.94
C GLU A 860 13.76 -14.33 -29.97
N SER A 861 12.54 -14.00 -29.56
CA SER A 861 12.26 -12.97 -28.55
C SER A 861 11.10 -13.36 -27.65
N TYR A 862 11.15 -12.91 -26.40
CA TYR A 862 10.06 -13.09 -25.44
C TYR A 862 9.35 -11.77 -25.21
N THR A 863 8.03 -11.85 -25.01
CA THR A 863 7.22 -10.74 -24.53
C THR A 863 6.71 -11.11 -23.15
N SER A 864 6.93 -10.21 -22.18
CA SER A 864 6.51 -10.36 -20.80
C SER A 864 5.65 -9.16 -20.39
N THR A 865 4.87 -9.36 -19.34
CA THR A 865 3.93 -8.36 -18.81
C THR A 865 4.29 -8.04 -17.37
N ALA A 866 4.16 -6.78 -16.97
CA ALA A 866 4.30 -6.34 -15.59
C ALA A 866 3.22 -5.32 -15.22
N ASP A 867 2.71 -5.40 -14.00
CA ASP A 867 1.75 -4.46 -13.44
C ASP A 867 2.44 -3.72 -12.27
N ILE A 868 2.55 -2.40 -12.38
CA ILE A 868 3.26 -1.53 -11.43
C ILE A 868 2.30 -0.43 -10.99
N VAL A 869 2.27 -0.11 -9.70
CA VAL A 869 1.51 1.05 -9.19
C VAL A 869 2.37 2.31 -9.37
N LEU A 870 1.80 3.33 -10.02
CA LEU A 870 2.36 4.67 -10.12
C LEU A 870 1.93 5.48 -8.89
N PRO A 871 2.82 5.73 -7.90
CA PRO A 871 2.41 6.33 -6.65
C PRO A 871 1.89 7.76 -6.83
N ASP A 872 0.84 8.12 -6.10
CA ASP A 872 0.21 9.45 -6.17
C ASP A 872 1.21 10.59 -5.90
N TYR A 873 2.08 10.43 -4.91
CA TYR A 873 3.12 11.40 -4.54
C TYR A 873 4.20 11.59 -5.61
N ASN A 874 4.22 10.75 -6.66
CA ASN A 874 5.12 10.89 -7.81
C ASN A 874 4.40 11.37 -9.08
N LEU A 875 3.08 11.49 -9.05
CA LEU A 875 2.28 11.97 -10.18
C LEU A 875 2.08 13.49 -10.06
N PHE A 876 2.91 14.25 -10.77
CA PHE A 876 2.85 15.70 -10.83
C PHE A 876 2.30 16.18 -12.18
N GLY A 877 2.14 17.49 -12.36
CA GLY A 877 1.69 18.07 -13.63
C GLY A 877 2.45 17.56 -14.87
N GLN A 878 3.76 17.32 -14.75
CA GLN A 878 4.60 16.71 -15.78
C GLN A 878 5.42 15.57 -15.18
N ASN A 879 5.37 14.41 -15.85
CA ASN A 879 6.02 13.18 -15.41
C ASN A 879 6.89 12.60 -16.52
N GLN A 880 7.96 11.92 -16.11
CA GLN A 880 8.82 11.14 -16.98
C GLN A 880 8.94 9.72 -16.44
N LEU A 881 8.53 8.74 -17.25
CA LEU A 881 8.77 7.33 -17.00
C LEU A 881 10.08 6.93 -17.68
N ILE A 882 10.96 6.28 -16.94
CA ILE A 882 12.29 5.83 -17.37
C ILE A 882 12.34 4.31 -17.20
N LEU A 883 12.60 3.61 -18.30
CA LEU A 883 12.59 2.16 -18.43
C LEU A 883 13.97 1.72 -18.90
N ASP A 884 14.76 1.13 -18.01
CA ASP A 884 16.16 0.82 -18.26
C ASP A 884 16.39 -0.69 -18.30
N TYR A 885 16.85 -1.20 -19.44
CA TYR A 885 17.17 -2.61 -19.60
C TYR A 885 18.62 -2.87 -19.19
N ASN A 886 18.80 -3.64 -18.14
CA ASN A 886 20.11 -4.10 -17.70
C ASN A 886 20.29 -5.57 -18.13
N LEU A 887 20.92 -5.76 -19.30
CA LEU A 887 21.16 -7.07 -19.90
C LEU A 887 22.55 -7.59 -19.49
N ILE A 888 22.57 -8.74 -18.83
CA ILE A 888 23.80 -9.42 -18.37
C ILE A 888 24.07 -10.62 -19.27
N VAL A 889 25.33 -10.79 -19.68
CA VAL A 889 25.78 -11.92 -20.51
C VAL A 889 26.03 -13.16 -19.64
N ALA A 890 25.56 -14.34 -20.08
CA ALA A 890 25.58 -15.61 -19.35
C ALA A 890 26.96 -16.24 -19.22
N ASP A 891 27.80 -16.17 -20.26
CA ASP A 891 29.16 -16.68 -20.21
C ASP A 891 30.15 -15.51 -20.22
N LYS A 892 30.81 -15.28 -19.08
CA LYS A 892 31.91 -14.32 -18.94
C LYS A 892 33.28 -14.98 -19.13
N LYS A 893 33.33 -16.25 -19.53
CA LYS A 893 34.62 -16.88 -19.85
C LYS A 893 35.31 -16.06 -20.92
N ARG A 894 36.57 -15.74 -20.66
CA ARG A 894 37.42 -14.95 -21.55
C ARG A 894 37.32 -15.52 -22.96
N CYS A 895 36.70 -14.76 -23.88
CA CYS A 895 36.83 -14.91 -25.33
C CYS A 895 36.08 -16.08 -26.00
N GLU A 896 35.07 -16.70 -25.36
CA GLU A 896 34.22 -17.70 -26.04
C GLU A 896 32.85 -17.10 -26.42
N GLY A 897 32.65 -16.87 -27.72
CA GLY A 897 31.38 -16.43 -28.31
C GLY A 897 31.40 -15.01 -28.87
N THR A 898 30.90 -14.83 -30.09
CA THR A 898 30.64 -13.51 -30.68
C THR A 898 29.40 -12.90 -30.04
N LEU A 899 29.53 -11.71 -29.42
CA LEU A 899 28.36 -10.94 -29.02
C LEU A 899 27.53 -10.59 -30.27
N PRO A 900 26.19 -10.57 -30.19
CA PRO A 900 25.37 -10.20 -31.33
C PRO A 900 25.40 -8.68 -31.55
N ASP A 901 25.63 -8.25 -32.79
CA ASP A 901 25.62 -6.83 -33.15
C ASP A 901 24.21 -6.22 -33.18
N ASN A 902 23.15 -7.05 -33.19
CA ASN A 902 21.75 -6.64 -33.38
C ASN A 902 20.84 -6.98 -32.18
N VAL A 903 21.30 -6.72 -30.95
CA VAL A 903 20.44 -6.84 -29.76
C VAL A 903 19.40 -5.73 -29.78
N ARG A 904 18.11 -6.09 -29.72
CA ARG A 904 16.98 -5.15 -29.63
C ARG A 904 16.11 -5.45 -28.44
N VAL A 905 15.73 -4.40 -27.73
CA VAL A 905 14.71 -4.42 -26.68
C VAL A 905 13.61 -3.42 -27.03
N SER A 906 12.39 -3.66 -26.56
CA SER A 906 11.32 -2.70 -26.79
C SER A 906 10.25 -2.78 -25.73
N ILE A 907 9.74 -1.62 -25.34
CA ILE A 907 8.46 -1.50 -24.64
C ILE A 907 7.40 -1.40 -25.73
N LEU A 908 6.42 -2.31 -25.69
CA LEU A 908 5.41 -2.36 -26.73
C LEU A 908 4.46 -1.16 -26.58
N PRO A 909 4.06 -0.50 -27.69
CA PRO A 909 3.21 0.69 -27.66
C PRO A 909 1.85 0.49 -27.01
N ASP A 910 1.35 -0.76 -26.95
CA ASP A 910 0.10 -1.17 -26.30
C ASP A 910 0.21 -1.28 -24.77
N SER A 911 1.37 -1.00 -24.18
CA SER A 911 1.51 -0.78 -22.74
C SER A 911 0.62 0.38 -22.30
N THR A 912 -0.05 0.29 -21.15
CA THR A 912 -1.08 1.27 -20.73
C THR A 912 -0.80 1.91 -19.38
N ILE A 913 -1.16 3.19 -19.26
CA ILE A 913 -1.33 3.88 -17.97
C ILE A 913 -2.83 4.06 -17.72
N ASP A 914 -3.32 3.60 -16.57
CA ASP A 914 -4.71 3.72 -16.14
C ASP A 914 -4.84 4.62 -14.92
N LEU A 915 -5.53 5.75 -15.12
CA LEU A 915 -5.88 6.73 -14.09
C LEU A 915 -7.40 6.77 -13.84
N GLY A 916 -8.16 5.82 -14.39
CA GLY A 916 -9.63 5.79 -14.37
C GLY A 916 -10.27 5.63 -13.00
N HIS A 917 -9.46 5.29 -11.99
CA HIS A 917 -9.89 5.14 -10.60
C HIS A 917 -9.71 6.41 -9.77
N ALA A 918 -9.09 7.46 -10.33
CA ALA A 918 -8.91 8.73 -9.64
C ALA A 918 -10.21 9.54 -9.63
N TYR A 919 -10.44 10.26 -8.53
CA TYR A 919 -11.45 11.32 -8.48
C TYR A 919 -10.78 12.67 -8.74
N HIS A 920 -11.48 13.59 -9.40
CA HIS A 920 -11.03 14.96 -9.54
C HIS A 920 -11.39 15.78 -8.31
N ALA A 921 -10.48 15.80 -7.33
CA ALA A 921 -10.61 16.61 -6.14
C ALA A 921 -9.25 16.88 -5.47
N ILE A 922 -9.06 18.12 -5.02
CA ILE A 922 -7.82 18.54 -4.37
C ILE A 922 -8.09 19.52 -3.24
N ARG A 923 -7.16 19.59 -2.29
CA ARG A 923 -7.17 20.58 -1.21
C ARG A 923 -6.35 21.79 -1.62
N MET A 924 -7.03 22.90 -1.87
CA MET A 924 -6.45 24.21 -2.20
C MET A 924 -6.44 25.11 -0.96
N PRO A 925 -5.65 26.18 -0.87
CA PRO A 925 -4.58 26.56 -1.80
C PRO A 925 -3.37 25.62 -1.74
N ASP A 926 -2.81 25.32 -2.91
CA ASP A 926 -1.49 24.68 -3.05
C ASP A 926 -0.81 25.19 -4.34
N LEU A 927 0.20 26.05 -4.17
CA LEU A 927 0.95 26.67 -5.24
C LEU A 927 1.77 25.67 -6.06
N ALA A 928 2.04 24.46 -5.55
CA ALA A 928 2.70 23.42 -6.31
C ALA A 928 1.88 23.04 -7.57
N THR A 929 0.55 23.10 -7.49
CA THR A 929 -0.34 22.78 -8.62
C THR A 929 -0.30 23.86 -9.71
N PHE A 930 -0.17 25.13 -9.31
CA PHE A 930 0.01 26.26 -10.21
C PHE A 930 1.41 26.26 -10.83
N ALA A 931 2.44 26.10 -10.00
CA ALA A 931 3.81 26.00 -10.46
C ALA A 931 3.98 24.82 -11.40
N GLY A 932 3.51 23.62 -11.07
CA GLY A 932 3.69 22.41 -11.89
C GLY A 932 2.90 22.40 -13.20
N ALA A 933 1.61 22.78 -13.16
CA ALA A 933 0.71 22.63 -14.32
C ALA A 933 -0.19 23.83 -14.62
N GLY A 934 -0.07 24.94 -13.90
CA GLY A 934 -0.95 26.09 -14.06
C GLY A 934 -2.38 25.87 -13.53
N TYR A 935 -2.59 24.86 -12.70
CA TYR A 935 -3.90 24.57 -12.10
C TYR A 935 -4.25 25.65 -11.06
N PRO A 936 -5.53 26.07 -10.90
CA PRO A 936 -6.73 25.55 -11.56
C PRO A 936 -7.06 26.20 -12.91
N PHE A 937 -6.25 27.12 -13.43
CA PHE A 937 -6.54 27.82 -14.69
C PHE A 937 -6.53 26.89 -15.90
N THR A 938 -5.71 25.84 -15.87
CA THR A 938 -5.58 24.83 -16.92
C THR A 938 -6.66 23.75 -16.91
N ILE A 939 -7.59 23.75 -15.94
CA ILE A 939 -8.73 22.82 -15.91
C ILE A 939 -9.54 22.89 -17.21
N ARG A 940 -9.68 24.10 -17.76
CA ARG A 940 -10.21 24.36 -19.09
C ARG A 940 -9.06 24.84 -19.99
N PRO A 941 -8.69 24.07 -21.03
CA PRO A 941 -7.53 24.40 -21.85
C PRO A 941 -7.62 25.73 -22.62
N ASP A 942 -8.83 26.23 -22.87
CA ASP A 942 -9.10 27.52 -23.51
C ASP A 942 -9.11 28.69 -22.52
N LEU A 943 -8.91 28.43 -21.22
CA LEU A 943 -8.98 29.37 -20.11
C LEU A 943 -10.35 30.07 -19.97
N GLY A 944 -11.45 29.47 -20.46
CA GLY A 944 -12.78 30.09 -20.39
C GLY A 944 -13.33 30.34 -18.98
N GLU A 945 -12.77 29.69 -17.97
CA GLU A 945 -13.07 29.88 -16.55
C GLU A 945 -12.00 30.73 -15.83
N THR A 946 -11.21 31.50 -16.57
CA THR A 946 -10.12 32.34 -16.04
C THR A 946 -10.38 33.81 -16.32
N VAL A 947 -10.18 34.65 -15.30
CA VAL A 947 -10.01 36.09 -15.45
C VAL A 947 -8.60 36.48 -15.02
N VAL A 948 -7.95 37.31 -15.82
CA VAL A 948 -6.64 37.88 -15.52
C VAL A 948 -6.86 39.32 -15.11
N MET A 949 -6.37 39.69 -13.93
CA MET A 949 -6.37 41.06 -13.45
C MET A 949 -4.96 41.62 -13.55
N VAL A 950 -4.85 42.73 -14.27
CA VAL A 950 -3.63 43.51 -14.40
C VAL A 950 -3.93 44.92 -13.92
N GLY A 951 -2.98 45.57 -13.25
CA GLY A 951 -3.15 46.96 -12.82
C GLY A 951 -3.38 47.92 -14.01
N PRO A 952 -3.96 49.11 -13.76
CA PRO A 952 -4.11 50.12 -14.79
C PRO A 952 -2.73 50.55 -15.30
N ASN A 953 -2.61 50.73 -16.61
CA ASN A 953 -1.38 51.06 -17.30
C ASN A 953 -0.20 50.10 -17.03
N PRO A 954 -0.30 48.81 -17.41
CA PRO A 954 0.73 47.83 -17.11
C PRO A 954 2.10 48.17 -17.72
N ALA A 955 3.12 48.11 -16.87
CA ALA A 955 4.52 48.22 -17.30
C ALA A 955 4.88 47.09 -18.29
N PRO A 956 5.83 47.31 -19.21
CA PRO A 956 6.27 46.27 -20.15
C PRO A 956 6.64 44.95 -19.44
N ALA A 957 7.33 45.01 -18.30
CA ALA A 957 7.71 43.82 -17.54
C ALA A 957 6.50 43.04 -16.98
N THR A 958 5.42 43.73 -16.60
CA THR A 958 4.15 43.08 -16.17
C THR A 958 3.48 42.36 -17.34
N VAL A 959 3.46 42.98 -18.53
CA VAL A 959 2.93 42.35 -19.74
C VAL A 959 3.79 41.16 -20.17
N GLU A 960 5.12 41.27 -20.09
CA GLU A 960 6.03 40.16 -20.38
C GLU A 960 5.78 38.96 -19.45
N ALA A 961 5.67 39.21 -18.14
CA ALA A 961 5.35 38.19 -17.16
C ALA A 961 3.99 37.53 -17.43
N LEU A 962 2.96 38.32 -17.77
CA LEU A 962 1.66 37.81 -18.17
C LEU A 962 1.75 36.90 -19.40
N LEU A 963 2.41 37.34 -20.47
CA LEU A 963 2.56 36.55 -21.70
C LEU A 963 3.38 35.28 -21.45
N ALA A 964 4.40 35.34 -20.60
CA ALA A 964 5.16 34.17 -20.18
C ALA A 964 4.31 33.16 -19.39
N VAL A 965 3.47 33.64 -18.46
CA VAL A 965 2.49 32.78 -17.77
C VAL A 965 1.54 32.15 -18.79
N MET A 966 0.96 32.92 -19.72
CA MET A 966 0.07 32.37 -20.76
C MET A 966 0.77 31.32 -21.61
N GLY A 967 2.02 31.57 -22.01
CA GLY A 967 2.89 30.60 -22.69
C GLY A 967 3.04 29.31 -21.89
N ARG A 968 3.25 29.41 -20.57
CA ARG A 968 3.36 28.26 -19.66
C ARG A 968 2.05 27.50 -19.50
N LEU A 969 0.92 28.19 -19.41
CA LEU A 969 -0.40 27.56 -19.34
C LEU A 969 -0.71 26.79 -20.64
N GLY A 970 -0.40 27.40 -21.79
CA GLY A 970 -0.53 26.75 -23.10
C GLY A 970 0.47 25.62 -23.31
N ASP A 971 1.69 25.73 -22.77
CA ASP A 971 2.61 24.61 -22.67
C ASP A 971 1.96 23.48 -21.90
N SER A 972 1.55 23.69 -20.65
CA SER A 972 0.92 22.67 -19.79
C SER A 972 -0.22 21.91 -20.49
N THR A 973 -1.14 22.62 -21.13
CA THR A 973 -2.35 22.03 -21.74
C THR A 973 -2.16 21.53 -23.17
N GLY A 974 -1.24 22.14 -23.94
CA GLY A 974 -1.12 21.94 -25.37
C GLY A 974 -2.17 22.70 -26.20
N ALA A 975 -2.83 23.71 -25.62
CA ALA A 975 -3.87 24.48 -26.28
C ALA A 975 -3.77 25.99 -26.02
N ALA A 976 -4.41 26.77 -26.90
CA ALA A 976 -4.40 28.23 -26.83
C ALA A 976 -5.48 28.78 -25.88
N ALA A 977 -5.14 29.81 -25.13
CA ALA A 977 -6.00 30.54 -24.20
C ALA A 977 -7.02 31.46 -24.93
N THR A 978 -7.87 30.89 -25.78
CA THR A 978 -8.76 31.64 -26.67
C THR A 978 -9.96 32.29 -25.96
N GLN A 979 -10.31 31.82 -24.76
CA GLN A 979 -11.48 32.27 -23.99
C GLN A 979 -11.10 33.01 -22.69
N VAL A 980 -9.82 33.30 -22.48
CA VAL A 980 -9.36 34.10 -21.32
C VAL A 980 -10.01 35.49 -21.34
N THR A 981 -10.29 36.03 -20.16
CA THR A 981 -10.79 37.40 -19.98
C THR A 981 -9.72 38.22 -19.26
N VAL A 982 -9.41 39.41 -19.74
CA VAL A 982 -8.46 40.32 -19.08
C VAL A 982 -9.20 41.56 -18.56
N VAL A 983 -8.83 42.02 -17.36
CA VAL A 983 -9.37 43.21 -16.73
C VAL A 983 -8.22 44.11 -16.31
N THR A 984 -8.28 45.38 -16.72
CA THR A 984 -7.21 46.38 -16.50
C THR A 984 -7.66 47.58 -15.67
N ASP A 985 -8.95 47.67 -15.33
CA ASP A 985 -9.54 48.78 -14.57
C ASP A 985 -9.61 48.52 -13.06
N GLY A 986 -9.11 47.35 -12.61
CA GLY A 986 -9.17 46.92 -11.22
C GLY A 986 -10.55 46.46 -10.74
N SER A 987 -11.55 46.39 -11.63
CA SER A 987 -12.90 45.93 -11.28
C SER A 987 -12.92 44.41 -11.08
N ALA A 988 -13.51 43.97 -9.96
CA ALA A 988 -13.63 42.54 -9.66
C ALA A 988 -14.96 41.93 -10.13
N ASP A 989 -15.85 42.72 -10.70
CA ASP A 989 -17.21 42.32 -11.08
C ASP A 989 -17.25 41.19 -12.13
N ARG A 990 -16.19 41.07 -12.94
CA ARG A 990 -16.03 40.00 -13.95
C ARG A 990 -15.38 38.72 -13.41
N ALA A 991 -15.09 38.66 -12.11
CA ALA A 991 -14.45 37.51 -11.46
C ALA A 991 -15.44 36.44 -10.99
N THR A 992 -16.73 36.76 -10.88
CA THR A 992 -17.77 35.82 -10.47
C THR A 992 -17.82 34.61 -11.40
N GLY A 993 -17.78 33.41 -10.82
CA GLY A 993 -17.76 32.12 -11.51
C GLY A 993 -16.42 31.74 -12.14
N LYS A 994 -15.34 32.49 -11.91
CA LYS A 994 -14.02 32.29 -12.53
C LYS A 994 -12.87 32.23 -11.51
N ASN A 995 -11.81 31.53 -11.88
CA ASN A 995 -10.53 31.62 -11.19
C ASN A 995 -9.84 32.93 -11.56
N VAL A 996 -9.16 33.57 -10.61
CA VAL A 996 -8.56 34.91 -10.78
C VAL A 996 -7.04 34.80 -10.78
N LEU A 997 -6.41 35.22 -11.88
CA LEU A 997 -4.96 35.35 -11.98
C LEU A 997 -4.59 36.84 -11.89
N VAL A 998 -3.91 37.25 -10.82
CA VAL A 998 -3.44 38.64 -10.66
C VAL A 998 -1.98 38.71 -11.06
N VAL A 999 -1.60 39.67 -11.91
CA VAL A 999 -0.19 39.91 -12.29
C VAL A 999 0.10 41.40 -12.20
N GLY A 1000 1.04 41.81 -11.34
CA GLY A 1000 1.44 43.22 -11.26
C GLY A 1000 2.10 43.65 -9.97
N ASP A 1001 1.98 44.94 -9.67
CA ASP A 1001 2.53 45.59 -8.48
C ASP A 1001 1.82 45.11 -7.20
N MET A 1002 2.54 44.98 -6.09
CA MET A 1002 1.99 44.55 -4.81
C MET A 1002 0.80 45.39 -4.30
N LYS A 1003 0.67 46.66 -4.73
CA LYS A 1003 -0.46 47.55 -4.38
C LYS A 1003 -1.81 46.99 -4.81
N LEU A 1004 -1.84 46.08 -5.79
CA LEU A 1004 -3.05 45.35 -6.17
C LEU A 1004 -3.61 44.50 -5.01
N ALA A 1005 -2.78 44.14 -4.03
CA ALA A 1005 -3.19 43.45 -2.81
C ALA A 1005 -3.96 44.33 -1.79
N ALA A 1006 -4.13 45.64 -2.06
CA ALA A 1006 -4.95 46.53 -1.25
C ALA A 1006 -6.45 46.45 -1.58
N GLY A 1007 -6.83 45.80 -2.68
CA GLY A 1007 -8.22 45.71 -3.14
C GLY A 1007 -9.08 44.72 -2.34
N SER A 1008 -10.40 44.83 -2.48
CA SER A 1008 -11.39 43.95 -1.82
C SER A 1008 -11.24 42.46 -2.20
N LEU A 1009 -10.61 42.15 -3.34
CA LEU A 1009 -10.26 40.78 -3.75
C LEU A 1009 -9.42 40.06 -2.68
N PHE A 1010 -8.51 40.78 -2.02
CA PHE A 1010 -7.56 40.21 -1.04
C PHE A 1010 -8.15 40.13 0.38
N ALA A 1011 -9.44 40.42 0.56
CA ALA A 1011 -10.08 40.39 1.88
C ALA A 1011 -10.02 39.01 2.58
N GLY A 1012 -9.84 37.92 1.83
CA GLY A 1012 -9.66 36.55 2.35
C GLY A 1012 -8.24 35.99 2.20
N ALA A 1013 -7.27 36.80 1.76
CA ALA A 1013 -5.91 36.35 1.48
C ALA A 1013 -5.09 36.10 2.77
N PRO A 1014 -4.05 35.24 2.72
CA PRO A 1014 -3.13 35.02 3.83
C PRO A 1014 -2.28 36.25 4.17
N VAL A 1015 -2.11 37.15 3.20
CA VAL A 1015 -1.38 38.41 3.32
C VAL A 1015 -2.27 39.60 2.98
N HIS A 1016 -2.04 40.72 3.63
CA HIS A 1016 -2.71 42.00 3.33
C HIS A 1016 -1.68 43.11 3.13
N TYR A 1017 -2.01 44.10 2.29
CA TYR A 1017 -1.15 45.24 2.04
C TYR A 1017 -1.47 46.38 3.01
N GLU A 1018 -0.50 46.77 3.85
CA GLU A 1018 -0.65 47.84 4.84
C GLU A 1018 0.69 48.57 5.04
N ASN A 1019 0.66 49.90 5.13
CA ASN A 1019 1.85 50.75 5.33
C ASN A 1019 2.98 50.53 4.30
N GLY A 1020 2.64 50.24 3.04
CA GLY A 1020 3.63 50.07 1.97
C GLY A 1020 4.30 48.70 1.91
N ARG A 1021 3.86 47.72 2.71
CA ARG A 1021 4.40 46.36 2.76
C ARG A 1021 3.29 45.31 2.86
N LEU A 1022 3.62 44.06 2.53
CA LEU A 1022 2.73 42.92 2.79
C LEU A 1022 2.94 42.42 4.23
N GLN A 1023 1.85 42.17 4.94
CA GLN A 1023 1.86 41.61 6.29
C GLN A 1023 1.02 40.34 6.35
N VAL A 1024 1.39 39.41 7.22
CA VAL A 1024 0.61 38.19 7.48
C VAL A 1024 -0.62 38.53 8.31
N ARG A 1025 -1.77 37.98 7.93
CA ARG A 1025 -3.00 38.17 8.69
C ARG A 1025 -2.96 37.40 10.02
N LYS A 1026 -3.11 38.11 11.15
CA LYS A 1026 -3.15 37.51 12.50
C LYS A 1026 -4.44 36.72 12.74
N ARG A 1027 -4.33 35.50 13.27
CA ARG A 1027 -5.48 34.64 13.58
C ARG A 1027 -6.20 35.02 14.88
N ASN A 1028 -7.50 34.75 14.92
CA ASN A 1028 -8.34 34.86 16.13
C ASN A 1028 -8.07 33.67 17.10
N PRO A 1029 -8.09 33.87 18.44
CA PRO A 1029 -7.93 32.80 19.43
C PRO A 1029 -8.85 31.58 19.24
N ILE A 1030 -10.07 31.73 18.70
CA ILE A 1030 -10.96 30.59 18.41
C ILE A 1030 -10.37 29.68 17.31
N MET A 1031 -9.77 30.26 16.28
CA MET A 1031 -9.12 29.51 15.20
C MET A 1031 -7.87 28.76 15.69
N ARG A 1032 -7.16 29.30 16.68
CA ARG A 1032 -6.04 28.60 17.34
C ARG A 1032 -6.50 27.37 18.13
N ALA A 1033 -7.68 27.41 18.75
CA ALA A 1033 -8.23 26.27 19.49
C ALA A 1033 -8.67 25.12 18.55
N VAL A 1034 -9.30 25.43 17.41
CA VAL A 1034 -9.71 24.44 16.40
C VAL A 1034 -8.51 23.75 15.75
N GLN A 1035 -7.37 24.45 15.64
CA GLN A 1035 -6.12 23.91 15.08
C GLN A 1035 -5.54 22.75 15.90
N PHE A 1036 -5.72 22.74 17.23
CA PHE A 1036 -5.22 21.64 18.09
C PHE A 1036 -5.81 20.26 17.71
N VAL A 1037 -6.94 20.26 17.00
CA VAL A 1037 -7.67 19.06 16.56
C VAL A 1037 -7.65 18.92 15.03
N SER A 1038 -6.95 19.81 14.32
CA SER A 1038 -6.83 19.77 12.86
C SER A 1038 -5.64 18.92 12.43
N PRO A 1039 -5.79 18.03 11.43
CA PRO A 1039 -4.68 17.23 10.89
C PRO A 1039 -3.71 18.05 10.02
N ASP A 1040 -4.04 19.30 9.67
CA ASP A 1040 -3.17 20.14 8.83
C ASP A 1040 -2.11 20.86 9.66
N SER A 1041 -0.84 20.57 9.39
CA SER A 1041 0.29 21.39 9.84
C SER A 1041 0.29 22.72 9.10
N ARG A 1042 0.48 23.83 9.83
CA ARG A 1042 0.61 25.19 9.28
C ARG A 1042 1.83 25.86 9.87
N ASP A 1043 2.47 26.70 9.08
CA ASP A 1043 3.65 27.43 9.54
C ASP A 1043 3.28 28.47 10.60
N ALA A 1044 4.25 28.76 11.47
CA ALA A 1044 4.10 29.76 12.51
C ALA A 1044 4.01 31.16 11.88
N GLU A 1045 3.04 31.97 12.32
CA GLU A 1045 2.86 33.35 11.84
C GLU A 1045 4.14 34.19 11.98
N GLU A 1046 4.96 33.90 12.98
CA GLU A 1046 6.21 34.60 13.31
C GLU A 1046 7.32 34.32 12.28
N SER A 1047 7.52 33.07 11.86
CA SER A 1047 8.55 32.71 10.85
C SER A 1047 8.21 33.25 9.46
N VAL A 1048 6.92 33.29 9.12
CA VAL A 1048 6.44 33.87 7.86
C VAL A 1048 6.57 35.40 7.89
N GLY A 1049 6.26 36.01 9.04
CA GLY A 1049 6.47 37.43 9.27
C GLY A 1049 7.93 37.83 9.07
N GLU A 1050 8.87 37.12 9.70
CA GLU A 1050 10.31 37.37 9.56
C GLU A 1050 10.77 37.28 8.09
N ALA A 1051 10.31 36.27 7.34
CA ALA A 1051 10.62 36.15 5.92
C ALA A 1051 10.15 37.37 5.11
N LEU A 1052 8.91 37.83 5.32
CA LEU A 1052 8.35 39.02 4.67
C LEU A 1052 9.02 40.33 5.11
N TYR A 1053 9.43 40.42 6.38
CA TYR A 1053 10.14 41.60 6.91
C TYR A 1053 11.59 41.67 6.43
N SER A 1054 12.26 40.52 6.25
CA SER A 1054 13.65 40.43 5.79
C SER A 1054 13.82 40.74 4.30
N SER A 1055 12.77 40.58 3.50
CA SER A 1055 12.78 40.96 2.08
C SER A 1055 12.51 42.45 1.91
N ASP A 1056 13.56 43.26 1.71
CA ASP A 1056 13.41 44.69 1.42
C ASP A 1056 12.59 44.97 0.14
N ASN A 1057 12.61 44.03 -0.82
CA ASN A 1057 11.78 44.02 -2.03
C ASN A 1057 11.05 42.68 -2.16
N PHE A 1058 9.74 42.68 -1.99
CA PHE A 1058 8.91 41.50 -2.16
C PHE A 1058 8.81 41.14 -3.65
N SER A 1059 8.99 39.86 -3.97
CA SER A 1059 8.59 39.25 -5.24
C SER A 1059 8.08 37.85 -4.91
N GLY A 1060 6.86 37.51 -5.30
CA GLY A 1060 6.30 36.23 -4.89
C GLY A 1060 4.95 35.90 -5.49
N ILE A 1061 4.46 34.71 -5.13
CA ILE A 1061 3.20 34.14 -5.56
C ILE A 1061 2.34 33.88 -4.32
N VAL A 1062 1.08 34.30 -4.36
CA VAL A 1062 0.10 34.10 -3.28
C VAL A 1062 -1.10 33.38 -3.83
N SER A 1063 -1.64 32.39 -3.11
CA SER A 1063 -2.89 31.70 -3.47
C SER A 1063 -3.88 31.66 -2.31
N PHE A 1064 -5.17 31.83 -2.62
CA PHE A 1064 -6.25 31.79 -1.63
C PHE A 1064 -7.62 31.52 -2.29
N GLN A 1065 -8.65 31.33 -1.48
CA GLN A 1065 -10.02 31.14 -1.94
C GLN A 1065 -10.59 32.46 -2.49
N SER A 1066 -11.27 32.42 -3.63
CA SER A 1066 -11.96 33.58 -4.18
C SER A 1066 -13.04 34.07 -3.22
N PRO A 1067 -13.13 35.39 -2.94
CA PRO A 1067 -14.21 35.93 -2.12
C PRO A 1067 -15.58 35.88 -2.83
N PHE A 1068 -15.61 35.64 -4.13
CA PHE A 1068 -16.85 35.57 -4.92
C PHE A 1068 -17.47 34.17 -4.93
N ASP A 1069 -16.64 33.13 -4.91
CA ASP A 1069 -17.09 31.74 -5.08
C ASP A 1069 -16.22 30.77 -4.28
N SER A 1070 -16.86 29.86 -3.56
CA SER A 1070 -16.18 28.92 -2.66
C SER A 1070 -15.36 27.83 -3.36
N ASP A 1071 -15.58 27.58 -4.65
CA ASP A 1071 -14.86 26.58 -5.45
C ASP A 1071 -13.82 27.21 -6.40
N ARG A 1072 -13.60 28.53 -6.29
CA ARG A 1072 -12.66 29.28 -7.14
C ARG A 1072 -11.44 29.74 -6.36
N THR A 1073 -10.33 29.84 -7.08
CA THR A 1073 -9.03 30.20 -6.51
C THR A 1073 -8.52 31.49 -7.10
N VAL A 1074 -7.88 32.31 -6.26
CA VAL A 1074 -7.05 33.43 -6.68
C VAL A 1074 -5.59 32.99 -6.63
N VAL A 1075 -4.83 33.28 -7.68
CA VAL A 1075 -3.36 33.20 -7.68
C VAL A 1075 -2.82 34.56 -8.10
N ALA A 1076 -1.99 35.16 -7.27
CA ALA A 1076 -1.45 36.49 -7.48
C ALA A 1076 0.08 36.45 -7.59
N LEU A 1077 0.62 36.90 -8.72
CA LEU A 1077 2.04 37.11 -8.96
C LEU A 1077 2.33 38.60 -8.74
N LEU A 1078 2.97 38.90 -7.61
CA LEU A 1078 3.15 40.26 -7.13
C LEU A 1078 4.63 40.58 -6.94
N ALA A 1079 5.02 41.81 -7.23
CA ALA A 1079 6.35 42.33 -6.93
C ALA A 1079 6.32 43.80 -6.49
N THR A 1080 7.28 44.22 -5.67
CA THR A 1080 7.54 45.65 -5.39
C THR A 1080 7.97 46.37 -6.66
N ASP A 1081 8.91 45.78 -7.39
CA ASP A 1081 9.40 46.27 -8.67
C ASP A 1081 8.89 45.34 -9.80
N PRO A 1082 8.06 45.85 -10.73
CA PRO A 1082 7.59 45.09 -11.87
C PRO A 1082 8.70 44.43 -12.71
N LEU A 1083 9.94 44.96 -12.68
CA LEU A 1083 11.09 44.39 -13.39
C LEU A 1083 11.47 42.98 -12.92
N ASN A 1084 11.11 42.60 -11.69
CA ASN A 1084 11.40 41.27 -11.14
C ASN A 1084 10.39 40.19 -11.60
N LEU A 1085 9.21 40.58 -12.10
CA LEU A 1085 8.16 39.64 -12.50
C LEU A 1085 8.58 38.68 -13.62
N PRO A 1086 9.22 39.13 -14.74
CA PRO A 1086 9.66 38.23 -15.80
C PRO A 1086 10.67 37.19 -15.31
N GLN A 1087 11.62 37.59 -14.46
CA GLN A 1087 12.62 36.67 -13.90
C GLN A 1087 11.97 35.64 -12.97
N MET A 1088 11.04 36.06 -12.12
CA MET A 1088 10.28 35.15 -11.24
C MET A 1088 9.49 34.11 -12.05
N VAL A 1089 8.78 34.54 -13.10
CA VAL A 1089 8.01 33.62 -13.97
C VAL A 1089 8.92 32.70 -14.78
N ALA A 1090 10.04 33.21 -15.29
CA ALA A 1090 11.04 32.39 -15.98
C ALA A 1090 11.66 31.35 -15.02
N GLY A 1091 11.87 31.71 -13.76
CA GLY A 1091 12.34 30.81 -12.71
C GLY A 1091 11.41 29.61 -12.49
N LEU A 1092 10.10 29.73 -12.71
CA LEU A 1092 9.17 28.59 -12.60
C LEU A 1092 9.45 27.47 -13.62
N ALA A 1093 10.21 27.73 -14.68
CA ALA A 1093 10.66 26.70 -15.62
C ALA A 1093 11.90 25.92 -15.12
N ASP A 1094 12.62 26.46 -14.14
CA ASP A 1094 13.73 25.75 -13.49
C ASP A 1094 13.20 24.67 -12.55
N VAL A 1095 13.83 23.49 -12.58
CA VAL A 1095 13.39 22.31 -11.83
C VAL A 1095 13.55 22.51 -10.32
N LYS A 1096 14.61 23.19 -9.89
CA LYS A 1096 14.88 23.44 -8.47
C LYS A 1096 13.85 24.44 -7.92
N ILE A 1097 13.67 25.56 -8.61
CA ILE A 1097 12.71 26.60 -8.21
C ILE A 1097 11.28 26.05 -8.21
N ASN A 1098 10.88 25.32 -9.25
CA ASN A 1098 9.53 24.75 -9.34
C ASN A 1098 9.22 23.81 -8.17
N ALA A 1099 10.16 22.94 -7.80
CA ALA A 1099 10.00 21.99 -6.69
C ALA A 1099 9.88 22.67 -5.32
N ALA A 1100 10.44 23.87 -5.16
CA ALA A 1100 10.38 24.66 -3.94
C ALA A 1100 9.08 25.46 -3.79
N VAL A 1101 8.25 25.61 -4.84
CA VAL A 1101 6.97 26.33 -4.79
C VAL A 1101 5.87 25.42 -4.23
N GLN A 1102 5.40 25.72 -3.02
CA GLN A 1102 4.40 24.92 -2.29
C GLN A 1102 3.53 25.83 -1.42
N GLY A 1103 2.45 25.28 -0.85
CA GLY A 1103 1.64 26.01 0.14
C GLY A 1103 0.81 27.12 -0.49
N ASP A 1104 0.64 28.25 0.20
CA ASP A 1104 -0.23 29.33 -0.23
C ASP A 1104 0.47 30.69 -0.35
N LEU A 1105 1.74 30.76 0.03
CA LEU A 1105 2.63 31.89 -0.16
C LEU A 1105 4.03 31.39 -0.53
N SER A 1106 4.58 31.85 -1.66
CA SER A 1106 5.96 31.60 -2.08
C SER A 1106 6.68 32.91 -2.39
N ILE A 1107 7.86 33.11 -1.81
CA ILE A 1107 8.67 34.32 -1.94
C ILE A 1107 9.92 33.98 -2.77
N PHE A 1108 10.15 34.75 -3.82
CA PHE A 1108 11.28 34.63 -4.72
C PHE A 1108 12.47 35.45 -4.22
N THR A 1109 13.63 34.80 -4.07
CA THR A 1109 14.88 35.42 -3.59
C THR A 1109 15.94 35.57 -4.69
N GLY A 1110 15.54 35.45 -5.97
CA GLY A 1110 16.43 35.55 -7.14
C GLY A 1110 16.87 34.20 -7.69
N ASP A 1111 17.49 33.36 -6.86
CA ASP A 1111 17.97 32.02 -7.25
C ASP A 1111 17.24 30.87 -6.50
N ASP A 1112 16.27 31.23 -5.65
CA ASP A 1112 15.50 30.26 -4.87
C ASP A 1112 14.06 30.74 -4.58
N MET A 1113 13.23 29.84 -4.04
CA MET A 1113 11.87 30.11 -3.57
C MET A 1113 11.69 29.62 -2.13
N ALA A 1114 11.18 30.50 -1.26
CA ALA A 1114 10.76 30.14 0.10
C ALA A 1114 9.24 30.04 0.17
N SER A 1115 8.70 28.88 0.55
CA SER A 1115 7.26 28.60 0.54
C SER A 1115 6.70 28.37 1.93
N PHE A 1116 5.45 28.78 2.15
CA PHE A 1116 4.76 28.76 3.43
C PHE A 1116 3.29 28.32 3.29
N ALA A 1117 2.74 27.73 4.33
CA ALA A 1117 1.33 27.37 4.47
C ALA A 1117 0.66 28.13 5.62
N VAL A 1118 -0.03 29.23 5.27
CA VAL A 1118 -0.57 30.24 6.21
C VAL A 1118 -2.08 30.10 6.42
N GLY A 1119 -2.87 29.96 5.35
CA GLY A 1119 -4.33 29.98 5.33
C GLY A 1119 -5.01 28.64 5.60
N ASP A 1120 -6.34 28.65 5.59
CA ASP A 1120 -7.16 27.43 5.63
C ASP A 1120 -7.18 26.74 4.26
N ARG A 1121 -7.10 25.40 4.24
CA ARG A 1121 -7.28 24.61 3.01
C ARG A 1121 -8.74 24.19 2.83
N TYR A 1122 -9.30 24.43 1.64
CA TYR A 1122 -10.63 24.05 1.18
C TYR A 1122 -10.57 23.00 0.08
N TRP A 1123 -11.68 22.30 -0.15
CA TRP A 1123 -11.79 21.31 -1.22
C TRP A 1123 -12.28 21.94 -2.51
N VAL A 1124 -11.57 21.67 -3.60
CA VAL A 1124 -11.99 21.95 -4.98
C VAL A 1124 -12.25 20.61 -5.67
N GLY A 1125 -13.30 20.53 -6.47
CA GLY A 1125 -13.69 19.31 -7.20
C GLY A 1125 -14.75 18.47 -6.49
N ALA A 1126 -14.96 17.24 -7.00
CA ALA A 1126 -16.06 16.37 -6.61
C ALA A 1126 -15.55 15.08 -5.95
N LEU A 1127 -15.86 14.92 -4.67
CA LEU A 1127 -15.63 13.68 -3.91
C LEU A 1127 -16.96 13.20 -3.32
N PRO A 1128 -17.28 11.90 -3.40
CA PRO A 1128 -18.43 11.33 -2.71
C PRO A 1128 -18.40 11.64 -1.21
N PHE A 1129 -19.55 11.95 -0.62
CA PHE A 1129 -19.62 12.37 0.79
C PHE A 1129 -19.02 11.31 1.73
N TRP A 1130 -19.26 10.03 1.45
CA TRP A 1130 -18.77 8.91 2.26
C TRP A 1130 -17.24 8.85 2.23
N MET A 1131 -16.62 9.22 1.11
CA MET A 1131 -15.17 9.24 0.97
C MET A 1131 -14.55 10.44 1.68
N LYS A 1132 -15.19 11.62 1.61
CA LYS A 1132 -14.80 12.77 2.45
C LYS A 1132 -14.85 12.41 3.94
N ALA A 1133 -15.93 11.74 4.38
CA ALA A 1133 -16.08 11.31 5.76
C ALA A 1133 -15.04 10.25 6.15
N ALA A 1134 -14.82 9.24 5.30
CA ALA A 1134 -13.83 8.19 5.56
C ALA A 1134 -12.39 8.71 5.56
N TYR A 1135 -12.06 9.62 4.65
CA TYR A 1135 -10.77 10.31 4.64
C TYR A 1135 -10.60 11.16 5.90
N TRP A 1136 -11.61 11.95 6.27
CA TRP A 1136 -11.59 12.77 7.49
C TRP A 1136 -11.44 11.94 8.77
N THR A 1137 -12.12 10.79 8.88
CA THR A 1137 -11.96 9.89 10.03
C THR A 1137 -10.61 9.18 10.01
N SER A 1138 -10.08 8.83 8.84
CA SER A 1138 -8.75 8.20 8.69
C SER A 1138 -7.61 9.11 9.16
N GLN A 1139 -7.76 10.42 8.97
CA GLN A 1139 -6.83 11.43 9.47
C GLN A 1139 -6.95 11.67 10.99
N ARG A 1140 -7.97 11.10 11.65
CA ARG A 1140 -8.31 11.35 13.06
C ARG A 1140 -8.53 10.02 13.82
N PRO A 1141 -7.51 9.16 13.95
CA PRO A 1141 -7.65 7.81 14.50
C PRO A 1141 -8.19 7.78 15.93
N TRP A 1142 -7.91 8.80 16.75
CA TRP A 1142 -8.42 8.90 18.12
C TRP A 1142 -9.94 9.14 18.18
N LEU A 1143 -10.48 9.97 17.28
CA LEU A 1143 -11.92 10.20 17.19
C LEU A 1143 -12.64 8.95 16.66
N LEU A 1144 -11.99 8.19 15.77
CA LEU A 1144 -12.50 6.90 15.32
C LEU A 1144 -12.53 5.87 16.46
N ALA A 1145 -11.49 5.82 17.30
CA ALA A 1145 -11.47 4.95 18.47
C ALA A 1145 -12.57 5.31 19.49
N LEU A 1146 -12.74 6.61 19.78
CA LEU A 1146 -13.79 7.10 20.68
C LEU A 1146 -15.20 6.82 20.12
N SER A 1147 -15.42 7.03 18.83
CA SER A 1147 -16.71 6.73 18.20
C SER A 1147 -17.00 5.22 18.18
N GLY A 1148 -15.97 4.39 18.01
CA GLY A 1148 -16.06 2.93 18.15
C GLY A 1148 -16.48 2.50 19.56
N ILE A 1149 -15.89 3.08 20.60
CA ILE A 1149 -16.28 2.83 22.00
C ILE A 1149 -17.72 3.28 22.25
N LEU A 1150 -18.09 4.47 21.78
CA LEU A 1150 -19.45 4.98 21.90
C LEU A 1150 -20.47 4.07 21.21
N ALA A 1151 -20.17 3.63 19.98
CA ALA A 1151 -21.01 2.68 19.24
C ALA A 1151 -21.13 1.34 20.00
N ALA A 1152 -20.05 0.83 20.58
CA ALA A 1152 -20.09 -0.39 21.38
C ALA A 1152 -21.00 -0.24 22.62
N ILE A 1153 -20.97 0.91 23.31
CA ILE A 1153 -21.85 1.21 24.45
C ILE A 1153 -23.31 1.32 23.97
N LEU A 1154 -23.57 2.08 22.90
CA LEU A 1154 -24.90 2.29 22.35
C LEU A 1154 -25.54 1.01 21.80
N LEU A 1155 -24.76 0.06 21.30
CA LEU A 1155 -25.25 -1.24 20.83
C LEU A 1155 -25.43 -2.24 21.97
N SER A 1156 -24.51 -2.27 22.94
CA SER A 1156 -24.56 -3.23 24.07
C SER A 1156 -25.66 -2.90 25.07
N TRP A 1157 -25.94 -1.61 25.31
CA TRP A 1157 -26.94 -1.18 26.28
C TRP A 1157 -28.36 -1.68 25.96
N PRO A 1158 -28.94 -1.45 24.76
CA PRO A 1158 -30.24 -2.01 24.38
C PRO A 1158 -30.25 -3.54 24.37
N ALA A 1159 -29.18 -4.17 23.89
CA ALA A 1159 -29.07 -5.62 23.84
C ALA A 1159 -29.19 -6.26 25.24
N TYR A 1160 -28.57 -5.66 26.27
CA TYR A 1160 -28.70 -6.11 27.65
C TYR A 1160 -30.16 -6.09 28.15
N PHE A 1161 -30.89 -5.00 27.90
CA PHE A 1161 -32.30 -4.90 28.30
C PHE A 1161 -33.20 -5.88 27.54
N LEU A 1162 -32.95 -6.09 26.23
CA LEU A 1162 -33.68 -7.08 25.43
C LEU A 1162 -33.47 -8.49 25.97
N LEU A 1163 -32.23 -8.87 26.28
CA LEU A 1163 -31.91 -10.19 26.86
C LEU A 1163 -32.54 -10.36 28.24
N LYS A 1164 -32.52 -9.34 29.10
CA LYS A 1164 -33.13 -9.38 30.44
C LYS A 1164 -34.67 -9.47 30.37
N ARG A 1165 -35.29 -8.82 29.36
CA ARG A 1165 -36.72 -8.96 29.10
C ARG A 1165 -37.07 -10.37 28.63
N GLN A 1166 -36.25 -10.96 27.76
CA GLN A 1166 -36.42 -12.34 27.31
C GLN A 1166 -36.28 -13.34 28.47
N GLU A 1167 -35.31 -13.15 29.36
CA GLU A 1167 -35.14 -13.95 30.57
C GLU A 1167 -36.42 -13.96 31.42
N ARG A 1168 -36.98 -12.78 31.73
CA ARG A 1168 -38.24 -12.66 32.48
C ARG A 1168 -39.41 -13.35 31.78
N LYS A 1169 -39.55 -13.13 30.46
CA LYS A 1169 -40.60 -13.78 29.65
C LYS A 1169 -40.47 -15.30 29.70
N ARG A 1170 -39.22 -15.81 29.67
CA ARG A 1170 -38.95 -17.23 29.71
C ARG A 1170 -39.29 -17.84 31.06
N LEU A 1171 -38.90 -17.21 32.17
CA LEU A 1171 -39.26 -17.67 33.52
C LEU A 1171 -40.79 -17.74 33.70
N GLN A 1172 -41.52 -16.72 33.27
CA GLN A 1172 -43.00 -16.71 33.32
C GLN A 1172 -43.65 -17.79 32.46
N ALA A 1173 -43.02 -18.18 31.34
CA ALA A 1173 -43.53 -19.23 30.46
C ALA A 1173 -43.24 -20.65 30.98
N VAL A 1174 -42.34 -20.80 31.95
CA VAL A 1174 -42.06 -22.08 32.62
C VAL A 1174 -42.97 -22.26 33.85
N GLU A 1175 -43.42 -21.15 34.47
CA GLU A 1175 -44.37 -21.17 35.58
C GLU A 1175 -45.83 -21.47 35.16
N LYS A 1176 -46.16 -21.25 33.88
CA LYS A 1176 -47.45 -21.60 33.26
C LYS A 1176 -47.38 -22.95 32.57
#